data_AF-A0A521ZPM4-F1
#
_entry.id   AF-A0A521ZPM4-F1
#
_cell.length_a   1.000
_cell.length_b   1.000
_cell.length_c   1.000
_cell.angle_alpha   90.00
_cell.angle_beta   90.00
_cell.angle_gamma   90.00
#
_symmetry.space_group_name_H-M   'P 1'
#
loop_
_entity.id
_entity.type
_entity.pdbx_description
1 polymer ?
#
loop_
_entity_poly.entity_id
_entity_poly.type
_entity_poly.pdbx_seq_one_letter_code
_entity_poly.pdbx_strand_id
1 'polypeptide(L)'
;DDTGTGSTRHDILSRFSVNPANANQGLSGSEVKFIRQRDEANNHNAGDLQFGPDGYLYVPVGDEGGGDGVIGGVPSGNAQNITNDFFSGILRIDVDKKLGNLNPNPHVGIVAPTNYAIPADNPFLNRTIFNGSVINSNTVRTEFWVVGLRNPWRISFDPPTGFLYGADVGQNVLEEVNIIRRGSNYGWNFYEGTIQRTNPTPAGFVNTPPILQFGHTNSQNAIVGGHVHRGQRLTQLYGQYVYGDYGSGRIYALTYNGTNVTQNSFLFADAPLSTFGVDPGNGDILYANLGAATNAVIRRIIYNTTTNGAPLPPTLADTGAFSNLTTLGASPGVVPYDVNVPFWSDGAIKSRWFSLPNTNLTITFSREGNWLFPTGTVWVKHFELELTNGVPASRKRLETRLLVKNAAGGYGVTYRWGNSLTNATLVGEEGLDESFVINDGGVLRTQVWHYPTRAECLQCHNNTAGFALGFSTPQLNRDFDYSGTVTNQIAALSQAGYFNTNVTGIHTLRAMAHATNSQVSLEYRVRSYLAANCVQCHQPSGAAQALWDARLLTTTASAGLINGPLISSGGSTNVHVLTPGSITNSMLLTRISTRGLGQMPPLATSVLDTQAITLVSAWVTNDLPSWQSFANWQIAQFGSTNAPNSGATQDADLDGAKNYLEYLTGTNPNSTNSFWSIAVQRAGNAVQIVYPQSANRAFEVQSASSPFSSAAWQALDVSGNEPFFAISNRITVVSDSDSAQTNKFYRVRVFEP
;
A
#
# COMPACT_ATOMS: atom_id res chain seq x y z
N ASP A 1 12.16 -29.37 10.90
CA ASP A 1 12.74 -29.33 12.26
C ASP A 1 12.55 -27.95 12.86
N ASP A 2 11.45 -27.77 13.58
CA ASP A 2 11.20 -26.60 14.43
C ASP A 2 10.76 -27.15 15.80
N THR A 3 11.67 -27.11 16.77
CA THR A 3 11.36 -27.36 18.18
C THR A 3 12.12 -26.35 19.02
N GLY A 4 11.45 -25.25 19.37
CA GLY A 4 11.59 -24.55 20.64
C GLY A 4 12.88 -23.76 20.89
N THR A 5 12.69 -22.46 21.11
CA THR A 5 13.63 -21.52 21.76
C THR A 5 15.03 -21.42 21.12
N GLY A 6 15.14 -20.55 20.10
CA GLY A 6 16.42 -20.19 19.45
C GLY A 6 16.72 -20.93 18.14
N SER A 7 15.70 -21.29 17.34
CA SER A 7 15.85 -22.15 16.17
C SER A 7 16.67 -21.51 15.03
N THR A 8 17.76 -22.16 14.65
CA THR A 8 18.48 -21.91 13.39
C THR A 8 17.66 -22.42 12.20
N ARG A 9 17.32 -21.54 11.25
CA ARG A 9 16.59 -21.92 10.01
C ARG A 9 17.54 -22.61 9.04
N HIS A 10 16.99 -23.46 8.18
CA HIS A 10 17.75 -24.17 7.16
C HIS A 10 16.92 -24.33 5.88
N ASP A 11 17.55 -24.14 4.73
CA ASP A 11 17.03 -24.61 3.45
C ASP A 11 17.45 -26.07 3.25
N ILE A 12 16.49 -26.93 2.95
CA ILE A 12 16.70 -28.38 2.82
C ILE A 12 16.26 -28.84 1.44
N LEU A 13 17.21 -29.38 0.67
CA LEU A 13 16.94 -30.11 -0.56
C LEU A 13 16.88 -31.60 -0.26
N SER A 14 15.72 -32.20 -0.45
CA SER A 14 15.47 -33.62 -0.16
C SER A 14 14.78 -34.34 -1.31
N ARG A 15 15.09 -35.63 -1.46
CA ARG A 15 14.34 -36.57 -2.28
C ARG A 15 13.44 -37.43 -1.40
N PHE A 16 12.19 -37.62 -1.83
CA PHE A 16 11.24 -38.56 -1.24
C PHE A 16 10.85 -39.62 -2.28
N SER A 17 10.40 -40.78 -1.81
CA SER A 17 9.85 -41.84 -2.67
C SER A 17 8.34 -41.90 -2.54
N VAL A 18 7.65 -42.26 -3.63
CA VAL A 18 6.20 -42.55 -3.61
C VAL A 18 5.98 -43.92 -2.97
N ASN A 19 4.87 -44.10 -2.26
CA ASN A 19 4.49 -45.39 -1.69
C ASN A 19 4.19 -46.39 -2.84
N PRO A 20 4.90 -47.52 -2.94
CA PRO A 20 4.67 -48.49 -4.02
C PRO A 20 3.28 -49.13 -3.99
N ALA A 21 2.58 -49.09 -2.84
CA ALA A 21 1.22 -49.56 -2.70
C ALA A 21 0.15 -48.49 -2.98
N ASN A 22 0.52 -47.21 -3.00
CA ASN A 22 -0.42 -46.10 -3.26
C ASN A 22 0.31 -44.92 -3.93
N ALA A 23 0.09 -44.77 -5.24
CA ALA A 23 0.74 -43.73 -6.05
C ALA A 23 0.37 -42.28 -5.63
N ASN A 24 -0.68 -42.09 -4.85
CA ASN A 24 -1.12 -40.78 -4.35
C ASN A 24 -0.57 -40.46 -2.94
N GLN A 25 0.40 -41.24 -2.44
CA GLN A 25 0.94 -41.08 -1.09
C GLN A 25 2.48 -41.14 -1.10
N GLY A 26 3.14 -40.24 -0.35
CA GLY A 26 4.57 -40.34 -0.08
C GLY A 26 4.91 -41.51 0.86
N LEU A 27 6.04 -42.18 0.63
CA LEU A 27 6.55 -43.24 1.49
C LEU A 27 7.15 -42.64 2.76
N SER A 28 6.57 -42.95 3.91
CA SER A 28 7.08 -42.51 5.22
C SER A 28 8.53 -42.97 5.43
N GLY A 29 9.38 -42.08 5.95
CA GLY A 29 10.79 -42.37 6.22
C GLY A 29 11.70 -42.48 4.99
N SER A 30 11.20 -42.15 3.78
CA SER A 30 11.98 -42.24 2.53
C SER A 30 12.87 -41.02 2.23
N GLU A 31 12.93 -40.05 3.14
CA GLU A 31 13.68 -38.81 2.94
C GLU A 31 15.17 -39.08 2.79
N VAL A 32 15.74 -38.62 1.68
CA VAL A 32 17.19 -38.53 1.47
C VAL A 32 17.55 -37.07 1.30
N LYS A 33 18.24 -36.49 2.29
CA LYS A 33 18.69 -35.10 2.28
C LYS A 33 19.96 -34.97 1.43
N PHE A 34 19.95 -34.02 0.49
CA PHE A 34 21.12 -33.68 -0.34
C PHE A 34 21.87 -32.51 0.28
N ILE A 35 21.17 -31.38 0.44
CA ILE A 35 21.69 -30.15 1.01
C ILE A 35 20.85 -29.78 2.23
N ARG A 36 21.52 -29.36 3.30
CA ARG A 36 20.93 -28.75 4.50
C ARG A 36 21.80 -27.56 4.85
N GLN A 37 21.56 -26.42 4.20
CA GLN A 37 22.31 -25.19 4.49
C GLN A 37 21.61 -24.38 5.57
N ARG A 38 22.39 -23.73 6.42
CA ARG A 38 21.85 -22.79 7.41
C ARG A 38 21.35 -21.56 6.65
N ASP A 39 20.20 -21.06 7.10
CA ASP A 39 19.60 -19.83 6.60
C ASP A 39 19.45 -18.85 7.78
N GLU A 40 20.10 -17.70 7.68
CA GLU A 40 20.04 -16.66 8.68
C GLU A 40 18.81 -15.75 8.52
N ALA A 41 18.15 -15.75 7.36
CA ALA A 41 16.93 -14.97 7.07
C ALA A 41 15.68 -15.86 6.95
N ASN A 42 14.50 -15.24 6.80
CA ASN A 42 13.22 -15.93 6.57
C ASN A 42 12.62 -15.61 5.20
N ASN A 43 13.41 -15.04 4.31
CA ASN A 43 12.98 -14.57 3.01
C ASN A 43 14.08 -14.75 1.97
N HIS A 44 13.67 -14.71 0.71
CA HIS A 44 14.50 -14.93 -0.48
C HIS A 44 15.09 -16.35 -0.58
N ASN A 45 14.28 -17.35 -0.23
CA ASN A 45 14.71 -18.76 -0.26
C ASN A 45 14.56 -19.40 -1.66
N ALA A 46 13.82 -18.77 -2.59
CA ALA A 46 13.44 -19.34 -3.89
C ALA A 46 12.82 -20.76 -3.77
N GLY A 47 13.18 -21.70 -4.66
CA GLY A 47 12.83 -23.13 -4.49
C GLY A 47 12.06 -23.82 -5.64
N ASP A 48 11.86 -23.20 -6.79
CA ASP A 48 11.19 -23.83 -7.94
C ASP A 48 12.10 -24.85 -8.66
N LEU A 49 12.08 -26.10 -8.19
CA LEU A 49 12.91 -27.19 -8.70
C LEU A 49 12.52 -27.63 -10.12
N GLN A 50 13.49 -27.77 -11.02
CA GLN A 50 13.26 -28.23 -12.40
C GLN A 50 14.28 -29.28 -12.82
N PHE A 51 13.83 -30.31 -13.54
CA PHE A 51 14.74 -31.16 -14.30
C PHE A 51 14.97 -30.55 -15.68
N GLY A 52 16.24 -30.37 -16.05
CA GLY A 52 16.60 -29.90 -17.37
C GLY A 52 16.44 -30.99 -18.44
N PRO A 53 16.45 -30.61 -19.73
CA PRO A 53 16.43 -31.58 -20.84
C PRO A 53 17.68 -32.48 -20.87
N ASP A 54 18.72 -32.13 -20.13
CA ASP A 54 19.92 -32.93 -19.88
C ASP A 54 19.75 -33.98 -18.76
N GLY A 55 18.60 -33.99 -18.10
CA GLY A 55 18.26 -34.90 -17.02
C GLY A 55 18.97 -34.61 -15.70
N TYR A 56 19.45 -33.38 -15.48
CA TYR A 56 19.99 -32.95 -14.19
C TYR A 56 18.99 -32.05 -13.45
N LEU A 57 19.13 -31.96 -12.12
CA LEU A 57 18.27 -31.16 -11.27
C LEU A 57 18.81 -29.74 -11.13
N TYR A 58 17.99 -28.75 -11.46
CA TYR A 58 18.24 -27.33 -11.29
C TYR A 58 17.54 -26.82 -10.04
N VAL A 59 18.29 -26.14 -9.17
CA VAL A 59 17.85 -25.70 -7.83
C VAL A 59 18.08 -24.20 -7.71
N PRO A 60 17.05 -23.36 -7.90
CA PRO A 60 17.18 -21.92 -7.66
C PRO A 60 17.30 -21.64 -6.16
N VAL A 61 18.24 -20.78 -5.79
CA VAL A 61 18.53 -20.36 -4.42
C VAL A 61 18.68 -18.84 -4.39
N GLY A 62 17.93 -18.16 -3.54
CA GLY A 62 18.06 -16.71 -3.39
C GLY A 62 19.22 -16.31 -2.50
N ASP A 63 19.31 -15.02 -2.17
CA ASP A 63 20.51 -14.40 -1.58
C ASP A 63 20.59 -14.47 -0.05
N GLU A 64 19.69 -15.20 0.60
CA GLU A 64 19.56 -15.28 2.06
C GLU A 64 19.11 -13.96 2.72
N GLY A 65 18.39 -13.08 2.00
CA GLY A 65 17.65 -12.00 2.64
C GLY A 65 18.50 -10.81 3.13
N GLY A 66 18.09 -10.22 4.26
CA GLY A 66 18.83 -9.16 4.97
C GLY A 66 18.70 -7.72 4.43
N GLY A 67 18.37 -7.55 3.15
CA GLY A 67 18.30 -6.23 2.53
C GLY A 67 19.68 -5.60 2.32
N ASP A 68 19.87 -4.97 1.17
CA ASP A 68 21.14 -4.38 0.72
C ASP A 68 22.37 -5.33 0.67
N GLY A 69 22.16 -6.65 0.82
CA GLY A 69 23.23 -7.65 0.89
C GLY A 69 24.04 -7.55 2.19
N VAL A 70 23.41 -7.08 3.27
CA VAL A 70 24.02 -7.01 4.60
C VAL A 70 23.38 -8.09 5.48
N ILE A 71 24.19 -9.07 5.88
CA ILE A 71 23.83 -10.06 6.89
C ILE A 71 24.79 -9.86 8.08
N GLY A 72 24.24 -9.68 9.29
CA GLY A 72 25.05 -9.49 10.50
C GLY A 72 25.96 -8.25 10.51
N GLY A 73 25.69 -7.23 9.69
CA GLY A 73 26.52 -6.02 9.60
C GLY A 73 27.73 -6.12 8.66
N VAL A 74 27.86 -7.22 7.90
CA VAL A 74 28.92 -7.38 6.88
C VAL A 74 28.34 -7.05 5.50
N PRO A 75 28.81 -5.99 4.82
CA PRO A 75 28.48 -5.75 3.42
C PRO A 75 29.05 -6.90 2.58
N SER A 76 28.21 -7.58 1.78
CA SER A 76 28.48 -8.82 0.99
C SER A 76 28.12 -10.16 1.66
N GLY A 77 26.94 -10.23 2.31
CA GLY A 77 26.31 -11.52 2.60
C GLY A 77 26.05 -12.29 1.30
N ASN A 78 26.59 -13.52 1.21
CA ASN A 78 26.40 -14.62 0.25
C ASN A 78 26.31 -14.38 -1.27
N ALA A 79 25.75 -13.28 -1.75
CA ALA A 79 25.81 -12.85 -3.14
C ALA A 79 27.26 -12.64 -3.61
N GLN A 80 27.53 -12.98 -4.87
CA GLN A 80 28.87 -12.85 -5.49
C GLN A 80 29.97 -13.61 -4.74
N ASN A 81 29.62 -14.66 -3.99
CA ASN A 81 30.56 -15.56 -3.33
C ASN A 81 30.28 -17.00 -3.72
N ILE A 82 31.22 -17.63 -4.43
CA ILE A 82 31.09 -19.03 -4.85
C ILE A 82 31.83 -20.00 -3.93
N THR A 83 32.39 -19.54 -2.82
CA THR A 83 33.26 -20.35 -1.93
C THR A 83 32.70 -20.56 -0.53
N ASN A 84 31.59 -19.91 -0.20
CA ASN A 84 30.93 -19.99 1.09
C ASN A 84 29.73 -20.96 1.03
N ASP A 85 28.50 -20.45 1.06
CA ASP A 85 27.25 -21.23 1.07
C ASP A 85 26.58 -21.33 -0.33
N PHE A 86 25.39 -21.94 -0.42
CA PHE A 86 24.64 -22.13 -1.68
C PHE A 86 23.52 -21.10 -1.84
N PHE A 87 23.90 -19.86 -2.10
CA PHE A 87 22.96 -18.76 -2.26
C PHE A 87 23.26 -17.92 -3.51
N SER A 88 22.29 -17.10 -3.90
CA SER A 88 22.36 -16.13 -4.98
C SER A 88 22.68 -16.75 -6.35
N GLY A 89 21.94 -17.80 -6.73
CA GLY A 89 22.20 -18.48 -7.99
C GLY A 89 21.22 -19.60 -8.32
N ILE A 90 21.61 -20.44 -9.27
CA ILE A 90 20.93 -21.71 -9.55
C ILE A 90 21.99 -22.79 -9.52
N LEU A 91 21.76 -23.84 -8.74
CA LEU A 91 22.60 -25.03 -8.71
C LEU A 91 22.16 -25.99 -9.81
N ARG A 92 23.09 -26.80 -10.33
CA ARG A 92 22.81 -27.94 -11.21
C ARG A 92 23.54 -29.16 -10.68
N ILE A 93 22.78 -30.15 -10.23
CA ILE A 93 23.30 -31.37 -9.59
C ILE A 93 22.80 -32.63 -10.30
N ASP A 94 23.57 -33.70 -10.15
CA ASP A 94 23.25 -35.02 -10.66
C ASP A 94 22.77 -35.94 -9.54
N VAL A 95 21.47 -36.24 -9.55
CA VAL A 95 20.84 -37.14 -8.57
C VAL A 95 20.91 -38.61 -8.97
N ASP A 96 21.31 -38.91 -10.22
CA ASP A 96 21.48 -40.26 -10.77
C ASP A 96 22.92 -40.76 -10.66
N LYS A 97 23.88 -39.85 -10.44
CA LYS A 97 25.32 -40.13 -10.34
C LYS A 97 25.86 -40.85 -11.57
N LYS A 98 25.57 -40.29 -12.74
CA LYS A 98 26.01 -40.76 -14.06
C LYS A 98 27.53 -40.89 -14.09
N LEU A 99 28.03 -41.91 -14.79
CA LEU A 99 29.45 -42.18 -14.92
C LEU A 99 30.18 -40.97 -15.52
N GLY A 100 31.29 -40.56 -14.90
CA GLY A 100 32.11 -39.41 -15.33
C GLY A 100 31.79 -38.11 -14.60
N ASN A 101 30.69 -38.04 -13.85
CA ASN A 101 30.40 -36.91 -12.97
C ASN A 101 31.23 -36.97 -11.69
N LEU A 102 31.42 -35.81 -11.06
CA LEU A 102 32.42 -35.57 -10.02
C LEU A 102 31.78 -35.59 -8.63
N ASN A 103 32.59 -35.82 -7.60
CA ASN A 103 32.14 -35.59 -6.22
C ASN A 103 32.06 -34.08 -5.94
N PRO A 104 31.11 -33.63 -5.11
CA PRO A 104 31.06 -32.24 -4.69
C PRO A 104 32.27 -31.88 -3.81
N ASN A 105 32.68 -30.61 -3.84
CA ASN A 105 33.68 -30.10 -2.91
C ASN A 105 33.13 -30.12 -1.48
N PRO A 106 33.93 -30.46 -0.45
CA PRO A 106 33.47 -30.52 0.94
C PRO A 106 32.80 -29.21 1.39
N HIS A 107 31.67 -29.33 2.08
CA HIS A 107 30.97 -28.20 2.71
C HIS A 107 30.06 -28.70 3.84
N VAL A 108 29.84 -27.89 4.87
CA VAL A 108 29.05 -28.29 6.05
C VAL A 108 27.57 -28.51 5.71
N GLY A 109 27.07 -27.82 4.68
CA GLY A 109 25.70 -27.96 4.19
C GLY A 109 25.45 -29.21 3.36
N ILE A 110 26.49 -29.97 2.99
CA ILE A 110 26.35 -31.23 2.27
C ILE A 110 26.19 -32.35 3.29
N VAL A 111 25.02 -32.99 3.30
CA VAL A 111 24.71 -34.03 4.31
C VAL A 111 25.54 -35.28 4.10
N ALA A 112 25.65 -35.74 2.84
CA ALA A 112 26.59 -36.78 2.45
C ALA A 112 27.00 -36.58 0.98
N PRO A 113 28.32 -36.54 0.67
CA PRO A 113 28.81 -36.31 -0.69
C PRO A 113 28.49 -37.46 -1.65
N THR A 114 27.99 -38.59 -1.15
CA THR A 114 27.56 -39.75 -1.93
C THR A 114 26.09 -39.68 -2.37
N ASN A 115 25.34 -38.68 -1.91
CA ASN A 115 23.91 -38.57 -2.20
C ASN A 115 23.60 -37.94 -3.56
N TYR A 116 24.53 -37.15 -4.11
CA TYR A 116 24.46 -36.58 -5.47
C TYR A 116 25.89 -36.44 -6.04
N ALA A 117 25.99 -36.19 -7.34
CA ALA A 117 27.24 -35.87 -8.03
C ALA A 117 27.15 -34.50 -8.73
N ILE A 118 28.29 -34.01 -9.19
CA ILE A 118 28.41 -32.75 -9.93
C ILE A 118 28.62 -33.07 -11.40
N PRO A 119 27.76 -32.58 -12.31
CA PRO A 119 27.99 -32.70 -13.73
C PRO A 119 29.38 -32.20 -14.13
N ALA A 120 30.12 -33.00 -14.91
CA ALA A 120 31.50 -32.69 -15.30
C ALA A 120 31.64 -31.43 -16.18
N ASP A 121 30.52 -30.93 -16.71
CA ASP A 121 30.42 -29.72 -17.51
C ASP A 121 29.90 -28.51 -16.71
N ASN A 122 29.81 -28.56 -15.38
CA ASN A 122 29.46 -27.38 -14.59
C ASN A 122 30.51 -26.25 -14.76
N PRO A 123 30.08 -24.97 -14.85
CA PRO A 123 30.93 -23.86 -15.31
C PRO A 123 31.94 -23.32 -14.29
N PHE A 124 31.81 -23.68 -13.02
CA PHE A 124 32.66 -23.19 -11.92
C PHE A 124 33.66 -24.23 -11.40
N LEU A 125 33.78 -25.39 -12.06
CA LEU A 125 34.78 -26.40 -11.72
C LEU A 125 36.20 -25.82 -11.78
N ASN A 126 37.01 -26.11 -10.76
CA ASN A 126 38.44 -25.78 -10.68
C ASN A 126 38.79 -24.29 -10.83
N ARG A 127 37.85 -23.37 -10.53
CA ARG A 127 38.11 -21.94 -10.61
C ARG A 127 39.10 -21.49 -9.53
N THR A 128 40.12 -20.75 -9.96
CA THR A 128 41.11 -20.10 -9.08
C THR A 128 40.97 -18.58 -9.04
N ILE A 129 40.11 -18.02 -9.90
CA ILE A 129 39.78 -16.60 -9.96
C ILE A 129 38.26 -16.44 -10.14
N PHE A 130 37.65 -15.54 -9.37
CA PHE A 130 36.26 -15.12 -9.52
C PHE A 130 36.15 -13.61 -9.24
N ASN A 131 35.50 -12.86 -10.14
CA ASN A 131 35.37 -11.40 -10.06
C ASN A 131 36.71 -10.67 -9.81
N GLY A 132 37.79 -11.13 -10.44
CA GLY A 132 39.13 -10.56 -10.30
C GLY A 132 39.87 -10.93 -9.01
N SER A 133 39.21 -11.64 -8.08
CA SER A 133 39.82 -12.11 -6.83
C SER A 133 40.32 -13.55 -6.95
N VAL A 134 41.49 -13.81 -6.38
CA VAL A 134 42.03 -15.17 -6.25
C VAL A 134 41.21 -15.93 -5.21
N ILE A 135 40.79 -17.14 -5.56
CA ILE A 135 39.97 -18.02 -4.72
C ILE A 135 40.59 -19.41 -4.63
N ASN A 136 40.26 -20.15 -3.57
CA ASN A 136 40.67 -21.55 -3.42
C ASN A 136 39.69 -22.46 -4.18
N SER A 137 40.18 -23.17 -5.19
CA SER A 137 39.35 -24.06 -6.02
C SER A 137 38.70 -25.20 -5.23
N ASN A 138 39.26 -25.59 -4.08
CA ASN A 138 38.72 -26.66 -3.23
C ASN A 138 37.54 -26.21 -2.37
N THR A 139 37.31 -24.91 -2.23
CA THR A 139 36.16 -24.38 -1.47
C THR A 139 35.02 -23.93 -2.38
N VAL A 140 35.25 -23.86 -3.69
CA VAL A 140 34.23 -23.50 -4.68
C VAL A 140 33.03 -24.45 -4.58
N ARG A 141 31.83 -23.90 -4.52
CA ARG A 141 30.57 -24.61 -4.70
C ARG A 141 30.44 -24.98 -6.18
N THR A 142 30.88 -26.18 -6.50
CA THR A 142 30.92 -26.73 -7.87
C THR A 142 29.52 -27.05 -8.41
N GLU A 143 28.51 -26.99 -7.54
CA GLU A 143 27.09 -27.07 -7.81
C GLU A 143 26.57 -25.89 -8.64
N PHE A 144 27.17 -24.69 -8.55
CA PHE A 144 26.64 -23.53 -9.25
C PHE A 144 26.60 -23.73 -10.77
N TRP A 145 25.45 -23.41 -11.37
CA TRP A 145 25.26 -23.26 -12.80
C TRP A 145 25.34 -21.79 -13.22
N VAL A 146 24.73 -20.91 -12.43
CA VAL A 146 24.79 -19.45 -12.55
C VAL A 146 24.83 -18.82 -11.16
N VAL A 147 25.23 -17.55 -11.11
CA VAL A 147 25.34 -16.76 -9.88
C VAL A 147 24.78 -15.35 -10.08
N GLY A 148 24.66 -14.59 -9.00
CA GLY A 148 24.26 -13.18 -9.04
C GLY A 148 22.76 -12.96 -9.26
N LEU A 149 21.93 -13.92 -8.85
CA LEU A 149 20.48 -13.77 -8.76
C LEU A 149 20.12 -13.36 -7.33
N ARG A 150 19.04 -12.60 -7.13
CA ARG A 150 18.61 -12.16 -5.79
C ARG A 150 17.62 -13.12 -5.15
N ASN A 151 16.49 -13.32 -5.78
CA ASN A 151 15.42 -14.21 -5.35
C ASN A 151 14.73 -14.79 -6.60
N PRO A 152 15.34 -15.80 -7.25
CA PRO A 152 14.82 -16.45 -8.44
C PRO A 152 13.58 -17.29 -8.12
N TRP A 153 12.42 -16.64 -7.93
CA TRP A 153 11.18 -17.24 -7.42
C TRP A 153 10.65 -18.38 -8.29
N ARG A 154 10.83 -18.28 -9.61
CA ARG A 154 10.34 -19.25 -10.59
C ARG A 154 11.32 -19.43 -11.72
N ILE A 155 11.57 -20.70 -12.08
CA ILE A 155 12.33 -21.06 -13.26
C ILE A 155 11.55 -22.08 -14.08
N SER A 156 11.60 -21.97 -15.40
CA SER A 156 10.93 -22.94 -16.26
C SER A 156 11.68 -23.16 -17.56
N PHE A 157 11.83 -24.42 -17.92
CA PHE A 157 12.32 -24.80 -19.24
C PHE A 157 11.20 -24.70 -20.26
N ASP A 158 11.57 -24.25 -21.45
CA ASP A 158 10.77 -24.45 -22.65
C ASP A 158 11.34 -25.62 -23.45
N PRO A 159 10.76 -26.83 -23.38
CA PRO A 159 11.38 -28.03 -23.94
C PRO A 159 11.73 -27.95 -25.44
N PRO A 160 10.89 -27.36 -26.33
CA PRO A 160 11.22 -27.25 -27.75
C PRO A 160 12.43 -26.36 -28.06
N THR A 161 12.67 -25.31 -27.28
CA THR A 161 13.77 -24.36 -27.54
C THR A 161 15.00 -24.59 -26.65
N GLY A 162 14.82 -25.27 -25.52
CA GLY A 162 15.85 -25.46 -24.50
C GLY A 162 16.12 -24.21 -23.66
N PHE A 163 15.40 -23.11 -23.84
CA PHE A 163 15.56 -21.93 -23.02
C PHE A 163 15.09 -22.20 -21.58
N LEU A 164 15.90 -21.76 -20.61
CA LEU A 164 15.52 -21.71 -19.20
C LEU A 164 15.19 -20.26 -18.85
N TYR A 165 13.90 -19.98 -18.62
CA TYR A 165 13.44 -18.69 -18.12
C TYR A 165 13.62 -18.67 -16.61
N GLY A 166 14.06 -17.53 -16.06
CA GLY A 166 14.12 -17.30 -14.62
C GLY A 166 13.56 -15.92 -14.27
N ALA A 167 12.58 -15.88 -13.40
CA ALA A 167 12.06 -14.63 -12.85
C ALA A 167 12.76 -14.33 -11.54
N ASP A 168 13.40 -13.18 -11.45
CA ASP A 168 14.20 -12.76 -10.30
C ASP A 168 13.58 -11.53 -9.64
N VAL A 169 13.29 -11.64 -8.34
CA VAL A 169 12.62 -10.58 -7.59
C VAL A 169 13.65 -9.59 -7.07
N GLY A 170 13.47 -8.31 -7.43
CA GLY A 170 14.35 -7.22 -7.03
C GLY A 170 14.21 -6.81 -5.57
N GLN A 171 15.09 -5.92 -5.14
CA GLN A 171 15.10 -5.39 -3.78
C GLN A 171 14.09 -4.28 -3.57
N ASN A 172 14.13 -3.27 -4.44
CA ASN A 172 13.36 -2.05 -4.27
C ASN A 172 12.87 -1.46 -5.59
N VAL A 173 13.58 -1.72 -6.71
CA VAL A 173 13.49 -0.91 -7.93
C VAL A 173 12.91 -1.66 -9.10
N LEU A 174 13.46 -2.84 -9.41
CA LEU A 174 13.18 -3.54 -10.66
C LEU A 174 12.89 -5.00 -10.42
N GLU A 175 11.86 -5.47 -11.08
CA GLU A 175 11.56 -6.88 -11.28
C GLU A 175 12.05 -7.32 -12.65
N GLU A 176 12.52 -8.57 -12.79
CA GLU A 176 13.16 -9.01 -14.03
C GLU A 176 12.85 -10.45 -14.47
N VAL A 177 12.92 -10.66 -15.80
CA VAL A 177 12.96 -11.98 -16.43
C VAL A 177 14.28 -12.15 -17.15
N ASN A 178 14.93 -13.27 -16.86
CA ASN A 178 16.22 -13.68 -17.39
C ASN A 178 16.07 -14.91 -18.29
N ILE A 179 16.96 -15.01 -19.28
CA ILE A 179 17.30 -16.31 -19.89
C ILE A 179 18.54 -16.82 -19.18
N ILE A 180 18.39 -17.93 -18.45
CA ILE A 180 19.44 -18.56 -17.66
C ILE A 180 20.45 -19.24 -18.59
N ARG A 181 21.71 -18.78 -18.55
CA ARG A 181 22.79 -19.25 -19.41
C ARG A 181 23.96 -19.78 -18.60
N ARG A 182 24.55 -20.88 -19.04
CA ARG A 182 25.69 -21.55 -18.39
C ARG A 182 26.78 -20.55 -17.98
N GLY A 183 27.08 -20.47 -16.68
CA GLY A 183 28.18 -19.70 -16.13
C GLY A 183 27.95 -18.18 -16.09
N SER A 184 26.76 -17.71 -16.45
CA SER A 184 26.42 -16.29 -16.37
C SER A 184 26.35 -15.78 -14.93
N ASN A 185 26.56 -14.48 -14.81
CA ASN A 185 26.41 -13.71 -13.58
C ASN A 185 25.35 -12.63 -13.81
N TYR A 186 24.28 -12.64 -13.01
CA TYR A 186 23.08 -11.80 -13.20
C TYR A 186 23.10 -10.47 -12.43
N GLY A 187 24.26 -10.07 -11.89
CA GLY A 187 24.39 -8.71 -11.40
C GLY A 187 24.33 -8.57 -9.89
N TRP A 188 23.45 -9.32 -9.22
CA TRP A 188 23.16 -9.10 -7.81
C TRP A 188 24.37 -9.41 -6.93
N ASN A 189 24.85 -8.52 -6.06
CA ASN A 189 24.17 -7.31 -5.59
C ASN A 189 24.73 -5.99 -6.15
N PHE A 190 25.55 -6.02 -7.20
CA PHE A 190 26.06 -4.82 -7.89
C PHE A 190 25.03 -4.19 -8.81
N TYR A 191 24.15 -4.99 -9.39
CA TYR A 191 23.04 -4.54 -10.22
C TYR A 191 21.70 -5.06 -9.68
N GLU A 192 20.66 -4.30 -9.95
CA GLU A 192 19.26 -4.71 -9.87
C GLU A 192 18.66 -4.38 -11.24
N GLY A 193 18.31 -5.39 -12.05
CA GLY A 193 18.09 -5.18 -13.48
C GLY A 193 19.31 -4.58 -14.17
N THR A 194 19.07 -3.54 -14.96
CA THR A 194 20.15 -2.76 -15.60
C THR A 194 20.67 -1.61 -14.73
N ILE A 195 20.18 -1.44 -13.50
CA ILE A 195 20.57 -0.31 -12.63
C ILE A 195 21.73 -0.74 -11.74
N GLN A 196 22.86 -0.02 -11.84
CA GLN A 196 23.99 -0.20 -10.94
C GLN A 196 23.63 0.34 -9.56
N ARG A 197 23.82 -0.49 -8.52
CA ARG A 197 23.65 -0.13 -7.11
C ARG A 197 24.88 0.63 -6.60
N THR A 198 24.82 1.10 -5.36
CA THR A 198 25.93 1.83 -4.71
C THR A 198 27.21 1.01 -4.58
N ASN A 199 27.13 -0.32 -4.66
CA ASN A 199 28.29 -1.20 -4.62
C ASN A 199 29.06 -1.15 -5.95
N PRO A 200 30.35 -0.77 -5.94
CA PRO A 200 31.15 -0.73 -7.16
C PRO A 200 31.42 -2.15 -7.66
N THR A 201 31.40 -2.32 -8.98
CA THR A 201 31.74 -3.59 -9.63
C THR A 201 33.25 -3.83 -9.57
N PRO A 202 33.71 -5.03 -9.15
CA PRO A 202 35.13 -5.36 -9.18
C PRO A 202 35.65 -5.57 -10.62
N ALA A 203 36.97 -5.51 -10.79
CA ALA A 203 37.61 -5.74 -12.08
C ALA A 203 37.35 -7.17 -12.58
N GLY A 204 37.01 -7.32 -13.87
CA GLY A 204 36.69 -8.62 -14.47
C GLY A 204 35.26 -9.12 -14.20
N PHE A 205 34.43 -8.32 -13.53
CA PHE A 205 33.00 -8.58 -13.43
C PHE A 205 32.31 -8.38 -14.79
N VAL A 206 31.43 -9.33 -15.17
CA VAL A 206 30.64 -9.25 -16.40
C VAL A 206 29.18 -9.49 -16.05
N ASN A 207 28.35 -8.45 -16.17
CA ASN A 207 26.91 -8.55 -15.94
C ASN A 207 26.20 -9.18 -17.14
N THR A 208 25.21 -10.04 -16.87
CA THR A 208 24.26 -10.55 -17.86
C THR A 208 22.93 -9.82 -17.65
N PRO A 209 22.53 -8.91 -18.55
CA PRO A 209 21.30 -8.15 -18.36
C PRO A 209 20.05 -9.02 -18.58
N PRO A 210 18.91 -8.64 -17.95
CA PRO A 210 17.65 -9.33 -18.17
C PRO A 210 17.09 -9.09 -19.57
N ILE A 211 16.22 -9.98 -20.04
CA ILE A 211 15.50 -9.81 -21.31
C ILE A 211 14.28 -8.91 -21.16
N LEU A 212 13.77 -8.76 -19.94
CA LEU A 212 12.66 -7.89 -19.57
C LEU A 212 12.88 -7.40 -18.15
N GLN A 213 12.59 -6.12 -17.90
CA GLN A 213 12.50 -5.56 -16.56
C GLN A 213 11.36 -4.55 -16.46
N PHE A 214 10.80 -4.36 -15.27
CA PHE A 214 9.82 -3.32 -14.99
C PHE A 214 9.94 -2.83 -13.55
N GLY A 215 9.51 -1.60 -13.30
CA GLY A 215 9.61 -0.96 -11.98
C GLY A 215 8.47 -1.28 -11.04
N HIS A 216 8.61 -0.89 -9.78
CA HIS A 216 7.56 -0.99 -8.76
C HIS A 216 6.53 0.14 -8.87
N THR A 217 5.95 0.32 -10.07
CA THR A 217 4.87 1.27 -10.31
C THR A 217 3.55 0.54 -10.41
N ASN A 218 2.42 1.23 -10.21
CA ASN A 218 1.10 0.64 -10.48
C ASN A 218 0.81 -0.64 -9.67
N SER A 219 1.40 -0.71 -8.47
CA SER A 219 1.41 -1.85 -7.54
C SER A 219 2.04 -3.14 -8.07
N GLN A 220 2.85 -3.03 -9.12
CA GLN A 220 3.86 -4.03 -9.40
C GLN A 220 4.91 -3.99 -8.29
N ASN A 221 5.32 -5.15 -7.78
CA ASN A 221 6.24 -5.21 -6.63
C ASN A 221 7.01 -6.52 -6.47
N ALA A 222 6.59 -7.61 -7.14
CA ALA A 222 7.28 -8.89 -7.06
C ALA A 222 6.88 -9.77 -8.24
N ILE A 223 7.82 -10.04 -9.14
CA ILE A 223 7.57 -10.94 -10.27
C ILE A 223 7.42 -12.39 -9.79
N VAL A 224 6.36 -13.03 -10.28
CA VAL A 224 6.06 -14.44 -9.97
C VAL A 224 6.72 -15.38 -10.99
N GLY A 225 7.09 -14.87 -12.16
CA GLY A 225 7.51 -15.67 -13.31
C GLY A 225 6.36 -16.46 -13.91
N GLY A 226 6.66 -17.49 -14.70
CA GLY A 226 5.65 -18.39 -15.22
C GLY A 226 6.20 -19.48 -16.14
N HIS A 227 5.46 -19.80 -17.21
CA HIS A 227 5.75 -20.92 -18.12
C HIS A 227 5.50 -20.53 -19.57
N VAL A 228 6.21 -21.20 -20.50
CA VAL A 228 5.89 -21.08 -21.93
C VAL A 228 4.64 -21.91 -22.24
N HIS A 229 3.64 -21.29 -22.86
CA HIS A 229 2.41 -22.00 -23.20
C HIS A 229 2.64 -22.95 -24.38
N ARG A 230 2.41 -24.24 -24.15
CA ARG A 230 2.51 -25.30 -25.17
C ARG A 230 1.22 -26.11 -25.33
N GLY A 231 0.13 -25.66 -24.71
CA GLY A 231 -1.19 -26.23 -24.88
C GLY A 231 -1.81 -25.88 -26.23
N GLN A 232 -2.80 -26.65 -26.67
CA GLN A 232 -3.47 -26.47 -27.96
C GLN A 232 -4.78 -25.68 -27.86
N ARG A 233 -5.27 -25.40 -26.65
CA ARG A 233 -6.56 -24.70 -26.44
C ARG A 233 -6.46 -23.19 -26.58
N LEU A 234 -5.29 -22.62 -26.31
CA LEU A 234 -5.00 -21.18 -26.47
C LEU A 234 -3.92 -21.00 -27.53
N THR A 235 -4.21 -21.37 -28.79
CA THR A 235 -3.22 -21.35 -29.87
C THR A 235 -2.58 -19.98 -30.09
N GLN A 236 -3.30 -18.90 -29.77
CA GLN A 236 -2.78 -17.53 -29.84
C GLN A 236 -1.66 -17.24 -28.83
N LEU A 237 -1.52 -18.04 -27.76
CA LEU A 237 -0.43 -17.95 -26.79
C LEU A 237 0.69 -18.97 -27.05
N TYR A 238 0.54 -19.84 -28.05
CA TYR A 238 1.48 -20.94 -28.27
C TYR A 238 2.90 -20.42 -28.47
N GLY A 239 3.80 -20.82 -27.57
CA GLY A 239 5.20 -20.40 -27.55
C GLY A 239 5.51 -19.07 -26.90
N GLN A 240 4.51 -18.42 -26.31
CA GLN A 240 4.72 -17.23 -25.51
C GLN A 240 4.98 -17.61 -24.05
N TYR A 241 5.94 -16.95 -23.42
CA TYR A 241 6.20 -17.03 -21.99
C TYR A 241 5.13 -16.22 -21.25
N VAL A 242 4.23 -16.92 -20.56
CA VAL A 242 3.18 -16.28 -19.77
C VAL A 242 3.71 -16.13 -18.34
N TYR A 243 3.72 -14.90 -17.84
CA TYR A 243 4.23 -14.55 -16.52
C TYR A 243 3.34 -13.50 -15.86
N GLY A 244 3.54 -13.24 -14.57
CA GLY A 244 2.84 -12.15 -13.90
C GLY A 244 3.55 -11.61 -12.66
N ASP A 245 2.89 -10.65 -12.03
CA ASP A 245 3.35 -9.95 -10.84
C ASP A 245 2.37 -10.16 -9.67
N TYR A 246 2.92 -10.32 -8.46
CA TYR A 246 2.17 -10.68 -7.26
C TYR A 246 1.17 -9.61 -6.84
N GLY A 247 1.64 -8.36 -6.68
CA GLY A 247 0.85 -7.27 -6.09
C GLY A 247 -0.23 -6.75 -7.03
N SER A 248 0.11 -6.55 -8.30
CA SER A 248 -0.82 -6.05 -9.32
C SER A 248 -1.72 -7.16 -9.87
N GLY A 249 -1.29 -8.42 -9.78
CA GLY A 249 -1.94 -9.56 -10.41
C GLY A 249 -1.92 -9.53 -11.93
N ARG A 250 -1.17 -8.59 -12.55
CA ARG A 250 -1.13 -8.44 -14.01
C ARG A 250 -0.39 -9.64 -14.62
N ILE A 251 -1.02 -10.23 -15.63
CA ILE A 251 -0.49 -11.36 -16.38
C ILE A 251 -0.22 -10.91 -17.81
N TYR A 252 0.95 -11.30 -18.31
CA TYR A 252 1.46 -10.92 -19.61
C TYR A 252 1.88 -12.14 -20.41
N ALA A 253 1.95 -11.99 -21.74
CA ALA A 253 2.55 -12.95 -22.65
C ALA A 253 3.71 -12.31 -23.40
N LEU A 254 4.90 -12.90 -23.23
CA LEU A 254 6.16 -12.43 -23.81
C LEU A 254 6.64 -13.37 -24.91
N THR A 255 7.10 -12.81 -26.03
CA THR A 255 7.71 -13.57 -27.13
C THR A 255 9.19 -13.22 -27.25
N TYR A 256 10.05 -14.21 -27.07
CA TYR A 256 11.50 -14.09 -27.21
C TYR A 256 12.00 -14.90 -28.41
N ASN A 257 12.80 -14.28 -29.28
CA ASN A 257 13.28 -14.94 -30.51
C ASN A 257 14.70 -15.54 -30.39
N GLY A 258 15.26 -15.61 -29.18
CA GLY A 258 16.64 -16.05 -28.93
C GLY A 258 17.64 -14.91 -28.78
N THR A 259 17.28 -13.70 -29.22
CA THR A 259 18.12 -12.49 -29.08
C THR A 259 17.36 -11.39 -28.36
N ASN A 260 16.16 -11.04 -28.84
CA ASN A 260 15.35 -9.92 -28.37
C ASN A 260 13.93 -10.36 -27.98
N VAL A 261 13.33 -9.60 -27.06
CA VAL A 261 11.87 -9.62 -26.86
C VAL A 261 11.22 -8.90 -28.04
N THR A 262 10.33 -9.59 -28.74
CA THR A 262 9.63 -9.09 -29.93
C THR A 262 8.21 -8.65 -29.65
N GLN A 263 7.62 -9.16 -28.57
CA GLN A 263 6.28 -8.81 -28.11
C GLN A 263 6.20 -9.01 -26.59
N ASN A 264 5.51 -8.11 -25.91
CA ASN A 264 5.06 -8.29 -24.54
C ASN A 264 3.64 -7.72 -24.40
N SER A 265 2.65 -8.60 -24.28
CA SER A 265 1.24 -8.20 -24.31
C SER A 265 0.56 -8.45 -22.96
N PHE A 266 -0.13 -7.44 -22.44
CA PHE A 266 -1.02 -7.61 -21.29
C PHE A 266 -2.18 -8.53 -21.66
N LEU A 267 -2.50 -9.48 -20.79
CA LEU A 267 -3.62 -10.41 -20.98
C LEU A 267 -4.82 -10.01 -20.10
N PHE A 268 -4.63 -9.99 -18.79
CA PHE A 268 -5.63 -9.62 -17.78
C PHE A 268 -4.93 -9.44 -16.42
N ALA A 269 -5.68 -9.02 -15.39
CA ALA A 269 -5.17 -8.92 -14.02
C ALA A 269 -6.06 -9.69 -13.02
N ASP A 270 -5.44 -10.44 -12.11
CA ASP A 270 -6.11 -11.18 -11.04
C ASP A 270 -5.20 -11.31 -9.80
N ALA A 271 -5.31 -10.37 -8.86
CA ALA A 271 -4.46 -10.28 -7.67
C ALA A 271 -5.10 -10.92 -6.42
N PRO A 272 -4.31 -11.39 -5.43
CA PRO A 272 -2.85 -11.57 -5.46
C PRO A 272 -2.46 -12.89 -6.14
N LEU A 273 -1.62 -12.78 -7.18
CA LEU A 273 -1.11 -13.90 -7.96
C LEU A 273 0.11 -14.51 -7.25
N SER A 274 0.15 -15.81 -7.00
CA SER A 274 1.28 -16.43 -6.27
C SER A 274 2.17 -17.35 -7.09
N THR A 275 1.60 -18.06 -8.05
CA THR A 275 2.34 -19.07 -8.83
C THR A 275 1.62 -19.43 -10.13
N PHE A 276 2.37 -20.05 -11.04
CA PHE A 276 1.87 -20.69 -12.25
C PHE A 276 2.22 -22.18 -12.26
N GLY A 277 1.39 -22.96 -12.93
CA GLY A 277 1.63 -24.36 -13.23
C GLY A 277 1.19 -24.71 -14.65
N VAL A 278 1.50 -25.92 -15.08
CA VAL A 278 1.05 -26.47 -16.36
C VAL A 278 0.22 -27.70 -16.08
N ASP A 279 -0.97 -27.79 -16.68
CA ASP A 279 -1.80 -28.99 -16.64
C ASP A 279 -1.10 -30.09 -17.46
N PRO A 280 -0.63 -31.19 -16.83
CA PRO A 280 0.15 -32.21 -17.52
C PRO A 280 -0.66 -32.98 -18.57
N GLY A 281 -2.00 -32.93 -18.51
CA GLY A 281 -2.87 -33.63 -19.45
C GLY A 281 -3.05 -32.92 -20.79
N ASN A 282 -2.84 -31.60 -20.85
CA ASN A 282 -3.13 -30.80 -22.04
C ASN A 282 -2.19 -29.61 -22.31
N GLY A 283 -1.27 -29.29 -21.40
CA GLY A 283 -0.32 -28.18 -21.54
C GLY A 283 -0.92 -26.79 -21.27
N ASP A 284 -2.15 -26.70 -20.76
CA ASP A 284 -2.76 -25.43 -20.38
C ASP A 284 -2.04 -24.80 -19.20
N ILE A 285 -1.92 -23.47 -19.22
CA ILE A 285 -1.35 -22.74 -18.09
C ILE A 285 -2.44 -22.56 -17.02
N LEU A 286 -2.06 -22.96 -15.80
CA LEU A 286 -2.79 -22.73 -14.57
C LEU A 286 -2.07 -21.64 -13.77
N TYR A 287 -2.82 -20.95 -12.91
CA TYR A 287 -2.24 -20.03 -11.95
C TYR A 287 -2.99 -20.10 -10.62
N ALA A 288 -2.35 -19.69 -9.53
CA ALA A 288 -2.98 -19.62 -8.22
C ALA A 288 -3.18 -18.17 -7.79
N ASN A 289 -4.40 -17.86 -7.34
CA ASN A 289 -4.72 -16.62 -6.63
C ASN A 289 -4.86 -16.97 -5.15
N LEU A 290 -4.09 -16.32 -4.26
CA LEU A 290 -4.11 -16.62 -2.82
C LEU A 290 -5.38 -16.15 -2.11
N GLY A 291 -6.14 -15.23 -2.71
CA GLY A 291 -7.30 -14.60 -2.10
C GLY A 291 -6.97 -13.97 -0.74
N ALA A 292 -7.99 -13.86 0.13
CA ALA A 292 -7.75 -13.79 1.57
C ALA A 292 -7.36 -15.20 2.05
N ALA A 293 -6.38 -15.34 2.94
CA ALA A 293 -5.63 -16.57 3.26
C ALA A 293 -6.36 -17.94 3.27
N THR A 294 -7.67 -18.01 3.50
CA THR A 294 -8.47 -19.25 3.49
C THR A 294 -9.21 -19.53 2.16
N ASN A 295 -9.15 -18.64 1.18
CA ASN A 295 -9.91 -18.70 -0.08
C ASN A 295 -8.98 -18.79 -1.32
N ALA A 296 -7.80 -19.37 -1.17
CA ALA A 296 -6.89 -19.57 -2.29
C ALA A 296 -7.51 -20.50 -3.34
N VAL A 297 -7.36 -20.14 -4.62
CA VAL A 297 -7.93 -20.89 -5.75
C VAL A 297 -6.90 -21.10 -6.85
N ILE A 298 -6.90 -22.30 -7.44
CA ILE A 298 -6.20 -22.58 -8.69
C ILE A 298 -7.17 -22.31 -9.83
N ARG A 299 -6.72 -21.52 -10.81
CA ARG A 299 -7.51 -21.08 -11.96
C ARG A 299 -6.84 -21.53 -13.25
N ARG A 300 -7.66 -21.78 -14.27
CA ARG A 300 -7.23 -22.06 -15.63
C ARG A 300 -7.50 -20.83 -16.49
N ILE A 301 -6.53 -20.44 -17.30
CA ILE A 301 -6.73 -19.40 -18.31
C ILE A 301 -7.62 -19.97 -19.41
N ILE A 302 -8.71 -19.28 -19.74
CA ILE A 302 -9.61 -19.66 -20.82
C ILE A 302 -9.74 -18.50 -21.80
N TYR A 303 -9.80 -18.82 -23.09
CA TYR A 303 -10.18 -17.86 -24.11
C TYR A 303 -11.69 -17.94 -24.29
N ASN A 304 -12.38 -16.82 -24.08
CA ASN A 304 -13.82 -16.74 -24.24
C ASN A 304 -14.16 -15.61 -25.22
N THR A 305 -14.90 -15.95 -26.27
CA THR A 305 -15.45 -15.01 -27.25
C THR A 305 -16.86 -14.54 -26.88
N THR A 306 -17.46 -15.13 -25.84
CA THR A 306 -18.83 -14.87 -25.37
C THR A 306 -18.78 -14.20 -24.00
N THR A 307 -18.90 -12.88 -23.96
CA THR A 307 -19.03 -12.15 -22.70
C THR A 307 -20.47 -12.26 -22.17
N ASN A 308 -20.63 -12.64 -20.89
CA ASN A 308 -21.92 -12.58 -20.23
C ASN A 308 -22.15 -11.17 -19.68
N GLY A 309 -23.30 -10.56 -20.02
CA GLY A 309 -23.66 -9.20 -19.63
C GLY A 309 -23.50 -8.18 -20.76
N ALA A 310 -24.01 -6.96 -20.54
CA ALA A 310 -23.78 -5.87 -21.48
C ALA A 310 -22.32 -5.40 -21.40
N PRO A 311 -21.69 -5.04 -22.52
CA PRO A 311 -20.38 -4.42 -22.48
C PRO A 311 -20.43 -3.13 -21.66
N LEU A 312 -19.29 -2.74 -21.09
CA LEU A 312 -19.17 -1.42 -20.48
C LEU A 312 -19.51 -0.34 -21.53
N PRO A 313 -20.17 0.75 -21.13
CA PRO A 313 -20.50 1.82 -22.08
C PRO A 313 -19.24 2.30 -22.80
N PRO A 314 -19.20 2.33 -24.14
CA PRO A 314 -17.98 2.66 -24.87
C PRO A 314 -17.65 4.16 -24.79
N THR A 315 -18.64 5.01 -24.53
CA THR A 315 -18.46 6.44 -24.31
C THR A 315 -19.09 6.94 -23.02
N LEU A 316 -18.67 8.12 -22.55
CA LEU A 316 -19.23 8.75 -21.36
C LEU A 316 -20.71 9.11 -21.57
N ALA A 317 -21.12 9.49 -22.78
CA ALA A 317 -22.52 9.72 -23.11
C ALA A 317 -23.39 8.48 -22.85
N ASP A 318 -22.88 7.30 -23.21
CA ASP A 318 -23.59 6.02 -23.06
C ASP A 318 -23.78 5.62 -21.58
N THR A 319 -23.07 6.25 -20.65
CA THR A 319 -23.27 6.04 -19.21
C THR A 319 -24.55 6.69 -18.69
N GLY A 320 -25.07 7.71 -19.39
CA GLY A 320 -26.21 8.50 -18.94
C GLY A 320 -25.93 9.41 -17.74
N ALA A 321 -24.69 9.53 -17.26
CA ALA A 321 -24.36 10.35 -16.08
C ALA A 321 -24.63 11.86 -16.28
N PHE A 322 -24.55 12.34 -17.52
CA PHE A 322 -24.72 13.73 -17.87
C PHE A 322 -25.79 13.90 -18.95
N SER A 323 -26.69 14.85 -18.73
CA SER A 323 -27.67 15.32 -19.73
C SER A 323 -27.03 16.29 -20.73
N ASN A 324 -25.93 16.94 -20.35
CA ASN A 324 -25.14 17.81 -21.22
C ASN A 324 -23.64 17.68 -20.90
N LEU A 325 -22.88 17.05 -21.81
CA LEU A 325 -21.45 16.83 -21.62
C LEU A 325 -20.61 18.10 -21.80
N THR A 326 -21.07 19.08 -22.58
CA THR A 326 -20.36 20.34 -22.79
C THR A 326 -20.32 21.16 -21.50
N THR A 327 -21.40 21.19 -20.73
CA THR A 327 -21.47 21.91 -19.45
C THR A 327 -21.28 21.00 -18.23
N LEU A 328 -21.13 19.68 -18.44
CA LEU A 328 -21.20 18.66 -17.39
C LEU A 328 -22.50 18.77 -16.58
N GLY A 329 -23.61 19.12 -17.25
CA GLY A 329 -24.94 19.11 -16.67
C GLY A 329 -25.33 17.68 -16.30
N ALA A 330 -25.44 17.41 -15.01
CA ALA A 330 -25.79 16.09 -14.48
C ALA A 330 -27.18 15.66 -14.95
N SER A 331 -27.38 14.36 -15.16
CA SER A 331 -28.71 13.80 -15.38
C SER A 331 -29.53 13.81 -14.09
N PRO A 332 -30.88 13.82 -14.16
CA PRO A 332 -31.73 13.66 -12.98
C PRO A 332 -31.32 12.44 -12.15
N GLY A 333 -31.19 12.61 -10.83
CA GLY A 333 -30.73 11.54 -9.92
C GLY A 333 -29.20 11.42 -9.78
N VAL A 334 -28.43 12.24 -10.49
CA VAL A 334 -26.97 12.37 -10.32
C VAL A 334 -26.69 13.67 -9.55
N VAL A 335 -26.28 13.52 -8.29
CA VAL A 335 -26.20 14.63 -7.32
C VAL A 335 -24.77 15.11 -7.16
N PRO A 336 -24.49 16.41 -7.36
CA PRO A 336 -23.15 16.96 -7.14
C PRO A 336 -22.82 17.01 -5.64
N TYR A 337 -21.54 16.89 -5.31
CA TYR A 337 -21.04 17.08 -3.96
C TYR A 337 -19.59 17.57 -3.97
N ASP A 338 -19.14 18.12 -2.84
CA ASP A 338 -17.74 18.49 -2.62
C ASP A 338 -17.21 17.93 -1.30
N VAL A 339 -15.89 17.96 -1.12
CA VAL A 339 -15.19 17.33 0.00
C VAL A 339 -14.30 18.35 0.71
N ASN A 340 -14.14 18.24 2.04
CA ASN A 340 -13.30 19.13 2.82
C ASN A 340 -11.81 19.10 2.41
N VAL A 341 -11.27 17.91 2.15
CA VAL A 341 -9.86 17.73 1.75
C VAL A 341 -9.79 16.82 0.52
N PRO A 342 -9.56 17.37 -0.68
CA PRO A 342 -9.39 16.56 -1.88
C PRO A 342 -8.08 15.79 -1.81
N PHE A 343 -8.09 14.53 -2.28
CA PHE A 343 -6.85 13.79 -2.48
C PHE A 343 -6.00 14.42 -3.61
N TRP A 344 -4.68 14.25 -3.51
CA TRP A 344 -3.71 14.70 -4.49
C TRP A 344 -3.84 13.93 -5.81
N SER A 345 -3.80 14.66 -6.92
CA SER A 345 -3.86 14.09 -8.27
C SER A 345 -3.17 15.03 -9.27
N ASP A 346 -1.89 15.31 -9.01
CA ASP A 346 -0.99 16.11 -9.87
C ASP A 346 -1.56 17.48 -10.30
N GLY A 347 -2.15 18.20 -9.36
CA GLY A 347 -2.74 19.53 -9.62
C GLY A 347 -4.10 19.52 -10.31
N ALA A 348 -4.66 18.35 -10.62
CA ALA A 348 -5.98 18.28 -11.28
C ALA A 348 -7.11 18.79 -10.36
N ILE A 349 -7.94 19.63 -10.96
CA ILE A 349 -9.19 20.15 -10.40
C ILE A 349 -10.25 19.06 -10.56
N LYS A 350 -11.09 18.90 -9.53
CA LYS A 350 -12.01 17.77 -9.44
C LYS A 350 -13.43 18.21 -9.15
N SER A 351 -14.37 17.75 -9.97
CA SER A 351 -15.81 17.82 -9.73
C SER A 351 -16.36 16.42 -9.47
N ARG A 352 -17.39 16.30 -8.62
CA ARG A 352 -17.86 15.00 -8.16
C ARG A 352 -19.38 14.94 -8.13
N TRP A 353 -19.89 13.76 -8.42
CA TRP A 353 -21.30 13.42 -8.29
C TRP A 353 -21.45 12.00 -7.75
N PHE A 354 -22.63 11.69 -7.22
CA PHE A 354 -23.01 10.33 -6.91
C PHE A 354 -24.45 10.05 -7.35
N SER A 355 -24.81 8.78 -7.44
CA SER A 355 -26.18 8.35 -7.72
C SER A 355 -26.49 7.03 -7.01
N LEU A 356 -27.72 6.91 -6.50
CA LEU A 356 -28.27 5.64 -6.04
C LEU A 356 -29.15 5.04 -7.15
N PRO A 357 -29.20 3.71 -7.28
CA PRO A 357 -29.88 3.07 -8.41
C PRO A 357 -31.41 3.11 -8.30
N ASN A 358 -31.95 3.39 -7.11
CA ASN A 358 -33.38 3.54 -6.89
C ASN A 358 -33.64 4.46 -5.68
N THR A 359 -34.72 5.22 -5.73
CA THR A 359 -35.17 6.13 -4.65
C THR A 359 -35.62 5.41 -3.38
N ASN A 360 -35.88 4.10 -3.43
CA ASN A 360 -36.22 3.30 -2.24
C ASN A 360 -34.98 2.71 -1.52
N LEU A 361 -33.78 2.93 -2.05
CA LEU A 361 -32.54 2.46 -1.44
C LEU A 361 -31.85 3.62 -0.73
N THR A 362 -31.27 3.33 0.43
CA THR A 362 -30.68 4.34 1.31
C THR A 362 -29.26 3.97 1.72
N ILE A 363 -28.48 5.00 2.03
CA ILE A 363 -27.13 4.91 2.60
C ILE A 363 -27.26 4.66 4.11
N THR A 364 -26.49 3.72 4.65
CA THR A 364 -26.35 3.59 6.11
C THR A 364 -25.33 4.61 6.60
N PHE A 365 -25.81 5.61 7.32
CA PHE A 365 -24.97 6.68 7.88
C PHE A 365 -24.04 6.15 8.97
N SER A 366 -22.82 6.68 9.03
CA SER A 366 -21.90 6.52 10.14
C SER A 366 -21.33 7.87 10.55
N ARG A 367 -21.39 8.19 11.85
CA ARG A 367 -20.89 9.46 12.39
C ARG A 367 -19.37 9.61 12.21
N GLU A 368 -18.63 8.51 12.35
CA GLU A 368 -17.17 8.56 12.43
C GLU A 368 -16.46 7.56 11.50
N GLY A 369 -17.16 6.51 11.05
CA GLY A 369 -16.61 5.48 10.16
C GLY A 369 -17.06 5.61 8.71
N ASN A 370 -16.78 4.56 7.93
CA ASN A 370 -17.27 4.44 6.56
C ASN A 370 -18.79 4.30 6.55
N TRP A 371 -19.44 4.94 5.58
CA TRP A 371 -20.85 4.70 5.29
C TRP A 371 -21.00 3.38 4.53
N LEU A 372 -22.19 2.79 4.57
CA LEU A 372 -22.53 1.61 3.75
C LEU A 372 -23.48 2.00 2.64
N PHE A 373 -23.24 1.44 1.45
CA PHE A 373 -23.92 1.84 0.22
C PHE A 373 -24.63 0.65 -0.42
N PRO A 374 -25.84 0.86 -0.97
CA PRO A 374 -26.54 -0.18 -1.68
C PRO A 374 -25.80 -0.58 -2.97
N THR A 375 -25.99 -1.84 -3.38
CA THR A 375 -25.53 -2.33 -4.69
C THR A 375 -26.15 -1.49 -5.81
N GLY A 376 -25.33 -1.08 -6.77
CA GLY A 376 -25.67 -0.18 -7.88
C GLY A 376 -25.36 1.29 -7.61
N THR A 377 -24.84 1.65 -6.43
CA THR A 377 -24.38 3.03 -6.17
C THR A 377 -23.22 3.39 -7.09
N VAL A 378 -23.25 4.59 -7.66
CA VAL A 378 -22.21 5.10 -8.57
C VAL A 378 -21.65 6.41 -8.02
N TRP A 379 -20.32 6.55 -8.04
CA TRP A 379 -19.64 7.83 -7.87
C TRP A 379 -18.97 8.24 -9.17
N VAL A 380 -19.17 9.48 -9.57
CA VAL A 380 -18.60 10.08 -10.77
C VAL A 380 -17.61 11.14 -10.34
N LYS A 381 -16.41 11.13 -10.90
CA LYS A 381 -15.36 12.11 -10.64
C LYS A 381 -14.79 12.60 -11.97
N HIS A 382 -14.85 13.90 -12.19
CA HIS A 382 -14.30 14.54 -13.38
C HIS A 382 -13.01 15.27 -13.04
N PHE A 383 -12.02 15.21 -13.92
CA PHE A 383 -10.68 15.76 -13.73
C PHE A 383 -10.33 16.72 -14.87
N GLU A 384 -9.92 17.93 -14.49
CA GLU A 384 -9.41 18.95 -15.39
C GLU A 384 -8.03 19.42 -14.94
N LEU A 385 -7.18 19.79 -15.88
CA LEU A 385 -5.82 20.26 -15.61
C LEU A 385 -5.57 21.58 -16.33
N GLU A 386 -5.03 22.56 -15.61
CA GLU A 386 -4.54 23.80 -16.19
C GLU A 386 -3.21 23.53 -16.92
N LEU A 387 -3.18 23.75 -18.23
CA LEU A 387 -1.95 23.61 -19.02
C LEU A 387 -0.98 24.77 -18.81
N THR A 388 -1.47 25.90 -18.31
CA THR A 388 -0.68 27.00 -17.78
C THR A 388 -1.12 27.24 -16.34
N ASN A 389 -0.23 26.98 -15.39
CA ASN A 389 -0.55 27.03 -13.97
C ASN A 389 -1.06 28.42 -13.55
N GLY A 390 -2.21 28.45 -12.89
CA GLY A 390 -2.86 29.69 -12.44
C GLY A 390 -3.66 30.42 -13.53
N VAL A 391 -3.82 29.81 -14.72
CA VAL A 391 -4.60 30.38 -15.83
C VAL A 391 -5.81 29.47 -16.12
N PRO A 392 -7.00 29.74 -15.55
CA PRO A 392 -8.19 28.90 -15.72
C PRO A 392 -8.63 28.66 -17.17
N ALA A 393 -8.38 29.62 -18.07
CA ALA A 393 -8.72 29.47 -19.49
C ALA A 393 -7.87 28.41 -20.22
N SER A 394 -6.75 27.97 -19.62
CA SER A 394 -5.89 26.92 -20.17
C SER A 394 -6.35 25.50 -19.81
N ARG A 395 -7.48 25.37 -19.10
CA ARG A 395 -7.96 24.07 -18.59
C ARG A 395 -8.27 23.11 -19.73
N LYS A 396 -7.82 21.88 -19.55
CA LYS A 396 -8.14 20.74 -20.41
C LYS A 396 -8.82 19.66 -19.60
N ARG A 397 -9.88 19.08 -20.16
CA ARG A 397 -10.53 17.88 -19.63
C ARG A 397 -9.62 16.68 -19.85
N LEU A 398 -9.33 15.97 -18.78
CA LEU A 398 -8.49 14.78 -18.83
C LEU A 398 -9.38 13.53 -18.88
N GLU A 399 -10.08 13.28 -17.78
CA GLU A 399 -10.88 12.08 -17.60
C GLU A 399 -12.17 12.33 -16.83
N THR A 400 -13.12 11.42 -17.02
CA THR A 400 -14.21 11.18 -16.07
C THR A 400 -14.16 9.74 -15.62
N ARG A 401 -14.06 9.52 -14.31
CA ARG A 401 -14.00 8.20 -13.70
C ARG A 401 -15.30 7.87 -13.00
N LEU A 402 -15.80 6.65 -13.20
CA LEU A 402 -16.95 6.12 -12.50
C LEU A 402 -16.48 4.97 -11.60
N LEU A 403 -16.91 4.98 -10.33
CA LEU A 403 -16.80 3.86 -9.43
C LEU A 403 -18.21 3.31 -9.18
N VAL A 404 -18.40 2.02 -9.44
CA VAL A 404 -19.69 1.35 -9.31
C VAL A 404 -19.61 0.30 -8.20
N LYS A 405 -20.42 0.45 -7.16
CA LYS A 405 -20.63 -0.58 -6.13
C LYS A 405 -21.51 -1.68 -6.72
N ASN A 406 -21.09 -2.93 -6.65
CA ASN A 406 -21.92 -4.07 -7.04
C ASN A 406 -22.02 -5.09 -5.89
N ALA A 407 -22.72 -6.20 -6.10
CA ALA A 407 -22.86 -7.26 -5.10
C ALA A 407 -21.52 -7.94 -4.77
N ALA A 408 -20.55 -7.92 -5.70
CA ALA A 408 -19.23 -8.52 -5.55
C ALA A 408 -18.17 -7.57 -4.95
N GLY A 409 -18.54 -6.35 -4.57
CA GLY A 409 -17.61 -5.29 -4.17
C GLY A 409 -17.86 -4.05 -5.01
N GLY A 410 -17.02 -3.79 -6.00
CA GLY A 410 -17.22 -2.74 -6.99
C GLY A 410 -16.23 -2.83 -8.13
N TYR A 411 -16.33 -1.92 -9.10
CA TYR A 411 -15.36 -1.75 -10.17
C TYR A 411 -15.23 -0.28 -10.55
N GLY A 412 -14.05 0.12 -11.03
CA GLY A 412 -13.79 1.45 -11.57
C GLY A 412 -13.66 1.42 -13.08
N VAL A 413 -14.12 2.48 -13.75
CA VAL A 413 -13.90 2.71 -15.19
C VAL A 413 -13.50 4.16 -15.42
N THR A 414 -12.64 4.38 -16.40
CA THR A 414 -12.10 5.69 -16.76
C THR A 414 -12.48 6.02 -18.20
N TYR A 415 -12.98 7.22 -18.44
CA TYR A 415 -13.28 7.75 -19.77
C TYR A 415 -12.34 8.91 -20.08
N ARG A 416 -11.55 8.79 -21.15
CA ARG A 416 -10.59 9.80 -21.60
C ARG A 416 -11.24 10.77 -22.57
N TRP A 417 -11.08 12.08 -22.33
CA TRP A 417 -11.62 13.13 -23.20
C TRP A 417 -10.75 13.42 -24.43
N GLY A 418 -9.43 13.23 -24.32
CA GLY A 418 -8.50 13.57 -25.40
C GLY A 418 -8.61 15.05 -25.78
N ASN A 419 -8.96 15.34 -27.04
CA ASN A 419 -9.21 16.71 -27.51
C ASN A 419 -10.70 17.05 -27.65
N SER A 420 -11.59 16.13 -27.27
CA SER A 420 -13.03 16.34 -27.34
C SER A 420 -13.52 17.19 -26.18
N LEU A 421 -14.53 18.03 -26.43
CA LEU A 421 -15.28 18.77 -25.41
C LEU A 421 -16.71 18.24 -25.24
N THR A 422 -17.11 17.25 -26.05
CA THR A 422 -18.51 16.81 -26.14
C THR A 422 -18.71 15.34 -25.80
N ASN A 423 -17.65 14.54 -25.73
CA ASN A 423 -17.71 13.15 -25.27
C ASN A 423 -16.32 12.62 -24.89
N ALA A 424 -16.27 11.52 -24.13
CA ALA A 424 -15.06 10.83 -23.72
C ALA A 424 -15.19 9.32 -24.00
N THR A 425 -14.08 8.66 -24.30
CA THR A 425 -14.04 7.24 -24.67
C THR A 425 -13.50 6.38 -23.54
N LEU A 426 -14.06 5.19 -23.37
CA LEU A 426 -13.62 4.23 -22.37
C LEU A 426 -12.13 3.89 -22.55
N VAL A 427 -11.36 3.95 -21.45
CA VAL A 427 -9.96 3.52 -21.40
C VAL A 427 -9.89 1.99 -21.35
N GLY A 428 -8.88 1.43 -22.02
CA GLY A 428 -8.56 0.00 -22.03
C GLY A 428 -8.33 -0.56 -20.62
N GLU A 429 -8.32 -1.89 -20.50
CA GLU A 429 -8.11 -2.55 -19.20
C GLU A 429 -6.71 -2.41 -18.66
N GLU A 430 -5.77 -2.27 -19.59
CA GLU A 430 -4.36 -1.99 -19.39
C GLU A 430 -4.06 -0.57 -18.86
N GLY A 431 -5.07 0.31 -18.79
CA GLY A 431 -4.87 1.72 -18.46
C GLY A 431 -4.22 2.46 -19.64
N LEU A 432 -3.79 3.71 -19.41
CA LEU A 432 -3.12 4.52 -20.43
C LEU A 432 -2.26 5.59 -19.77
N ASP A 433 -1.14 5.95 -20.40
CA ASP A 433 -0.38 7.15 -20.05
C ASP A 433 -0.49 8.19 -21.17
N GLU A 434 -0.64 9.46 -20.81
CA GLU A 434 -0.62 10.58 -21.74
C GLU A 434 0.23 11.73 -21.22
N SER A 435 1.09 12.27 -22.09
CA SER A 435 1.97 13.39 -21.74
C SER A 435 1.33 14.73 -22.09
N PHE A 436 1.40 15.67 -21.15
CA PHE A 436 0.97 17.06 -21.30
C PHE A 436 2.16 18.00 -21.09
N VAL A 437 2.21 19.07 -21.87
CA VAL A 437 3.16 20.17 -21.64
C VAL A 437 2.49 21.19 -20.73
N ILE A 438 3.08 21.41 -19.56
CA ILE A 438 2.62 22.38 -18.57
C ILE A 438 3.55 23.58 -18.54
N ASN A 439 2.98 24.78 -18.56
CA ASN A 439 3.68 26.03 -18.41
C ASN A 439 3.57 26.56 -16.96
N ASP A 440 4.70 26.54 -16.26
CA ASP A 440 4.86 27.01 -14.89
C ASP A 440 5.53 28.38 -14.87
N GLY A 441 4.77 29.44 -15.16
CA GLY A 441 5.30 30.81 -15.12
C GLY A 441 6.44 31.07 -16.12
N GLY A 442 6.40 30.41 -17.29
CA GLY A 442 7.39 30.51 -18.36
C GLY A 442 8.29 29.28 -18.49
N VAL A 443 8.33 28.39 -17.49
CA VAL A 443 9.06 27.12 -17.56
C VAL A 443 8.15 26.03 -18.10
N LEU A 444 8.54 25.42 -19.22
CA LEU A 444 7.80 24.28 -19.78
C LEU A 444 8.31 22.98 -19.19
N ARG A 445 7.38 22.15 -18.69
CA ARG A 445 7.67 20.78 -18.25
C ARG A 445 6.71 19.78 -18.86
N THR A 446 7.15 18.54 -18.99
CA THR A 446 6.27 17.43 -19.36
C THR A 446 5.69 16.81 -18.10
N GLN A 447 4.36 16.63 -18.05
CA GLN A 447 3.64 15.90 -17.02
C GLN A 447 2.99 14.69 -17.64
N VAL A 448 3.19 13.51 -17.06
CA VAL A 448 2.51 12.29 -17.51
C VAL A 448 1.25 12.12 -16.66
N TRP A 449 0.10 12.04 -17.31
CA TRP A 449 -1.16 11.65 -16.68
C TRP A 449 -1.39 10.16 -16.87
N HIS A 450 -1.51 9.44 -15.77
CA HIS A 450 -1.83 8.03 -15.76
C HIS A 450 -3.36 7.82 -15.60
N TYR A 451 -4.00 7.29 -16.63
CA TYR A 451 -5.37 6.78 -16.58
C TYR A 451 -5.32 5.36 -16.01
N PRO A 452 -5.89 5.11 -14.82
CA PRO A 452 -5.73 3.81 -14.18
C PRO A 452 -6.53 2.73 -14.88
N THR A 453 -5.95 1.53 -14.82
CA THR A 453 -6.59 0.24 -15.04
C THR A 453 -7.80 0.05 -14.13
N ARG A 454 -8.63 -0.93 -14.47
CA ARG A 454 -9.74 -1.37 -13.63
C ARG A 454 -9.24 -1.96 -12.30
N ALA A 455 -8.09 -2.64 -12.31
CA ALA A 455 -7.48 -3.25 -11.13
C ALA A 455 -6.88 -2.22 -10.16
N GLU A 456 -6.17 -1.20 -10.66
CA GLU A 456 -5.59 -0.13 -9.84
C GLU A 456 -6.68 0.66 -9.09
N CYS A 457 -7.86 0.82 -9.68
CA CYS A 457 -9.00 1.41 -8.98
C CYS A 457 -9.28 0.65 -7.67
N LEU A 458 -9.29 -0.68 -7.70
CA LEU A 458 -9.64 -1.52 -6.55
C LEU A 458 -8.54 -1.65 -5.51
N GLN A 459 -7.31 -1.20 -5.80
CA GLN A 459 -6.24 -1.12 -4.80
C GLN A 459 -6.62 -0.14 -3.69
N CYS A 460 -7.19 1.01 -4.06
CA CYS A 460 -7.69 1.99 -3.10
C CYS A 460 -9.18 1.77 -2.77
N HIS A 461 -9.99 1.36 -3.75
CA HIS A 461 -11.43 1.15 -3.58
C HIS A 461 -11.74 -0.30 -3.16
N ASN A 462 -11.25 -0.69 -1.99
CA ASN A 462 -11.41 -2.03 -1.41
C ASN A 462 -12.36 -2.04 -0.19
N ASN A 463 -12.61 -3.23 0.36
CA ASN A 463 -13.51 -3.41 1.49
C ASN A 463 -13.04 -2.71 2.77
N THR A 464 -11.75 -2.79 3.10
CA THR A 464 -11.17 -2.12 4.28
C THR A 464 -11.38 -0.61 4.21
N ALA A 465 -11.19 -0.02 3.03
CA ALA A 465 -11.39 1.41 2.78
C ALA A 465 -12.86 1.81 2.56
N GLY A 466 -13.81 0.87 2.58
CA GLY A 466 -15.24 1.13 2.43
C GLY A 466 -15.71 1.49 1.02
N PHE A 467 -14.88 1.27 -0.01
CA PHE A 467 -15.09 1.63 -1.42
C PHE A 467 -15.27 3.13 -1.73
N ALA A 468 -16.04 3.91 -0.97
CA ALA A 468 -16.38 5.29 -1.34
C ALA A 468 -15.39 6.33 -0.78
N LEU A 469 -14.19 6.39 -1.35
CA LEU A 469 -13.13 7.29 -0.90
C LEU A 469 -13.55 8.76 -1.01
N GLY A 470 -13.46 9.48 0.11
CA GLY A 470 -13.87 10.88 0.19
C GLY A 470 -15.37 11.11 0.33
N PHE A 471 -16.18 10.05 0.46
CA PHE A 471 -17.63 10.15 0.68
C PHE A 471 -17.98 9.66 2.09
N SER A 472 -17.64 10.47 3.08
CA SER A 472 -17.80 10.16 4.51
C SER A 472 -18.11 11.42 5.30
N THR A 473 -18.53 11.24 6.56
CA THR A 473 -18.92 12.36 7.44
C THR A 473 -17.87 13.46 7.54
N PRO A 474 -16.57 13.19 7.84
CA PRO A 474 -15.58 14.26 7.93
C PRO A 474 -15.30 15.00 6.62
N GLN A 475 -15.62 14.39 5.48
CA GLN A 475 -15.43 15.00 4.16
C GLN A 475 -16.65 15.80 3.72
N LEU A 476 -17.87 15.31 4.00
CA LEU A 476 -19.12 15.93 3.58
C LEU A 476 -19.68 16.92 4.60
N ASN A 477 -19.19 16.94 5.85
CA ASN A 477 -19.61 17.94 6.83
C ASN A 477 -19.05 19.33 6.49
N ARG A 478 -19.71 19.98 5.55
CA ARG A 478 -19.47 21.34 5.05
C ARG A 478 -20.67 21.82 4.27
N ASP A 479 -20.74 23.13 4.06
CA ASP A 479 -21.75 23.72 3.20
C ASP A 479 -21.42 23.50 1.71
N PHE A 480 -22.48 23.37 0.92
CA PHE A 480 -22.43 23.26 -0.54
C PHE A 480 -23.63 23.99 -1.15
N ASP A 481 -23.42 24.56 -2.34
CA ASP A 481 -24.45 25.27 -3.08
C ASP A 481 -25.18 24.33 -4.06
N TYR A 482 -26.41 23.95 -3.70
CA TYR A 482 -27.29 23.17 -4.57
C TYR A 482 -28.14 24.09 -5.46
N SER A 483 -27.48 24.79 -6.40
CA SER A 483 -28.13 25.68 -7.38
C SER A 483 -28.91 26.84 -6.77
N GLY A 484 -28.27 27.57 -5.86
CA GLY A 484 -28.78 28.77 -5.18
C GLY A 484 -29.18 28.53 -3.72
N THR A 485 -29.14 27.29 -3.23
CA THR A 485 -29.41 26.94 -1.83
C THR A 485 -28.14 26.41 -1.18
N VAL A 486 -27.53 27.25 -0.32
CA VAL A 486 -26.35 26.87 0.47
C VAL A 486 -26.81 26.20 1.75
N THR A 487 -26.39 24.95 1.96
CA THR A 487 -26.68 24.20 3.18
C THR A 487 -25.62 23.12 3.42
N ASN A 488 -25.54 22.60 4.64
CA ASN A 488 -24.67 21.50 4.97
C ASN A 488 -25.05 20.26 4.13
N GLN A 489 -24.07 19.61 3.49
CA GLN A 489 -24.35 18.50 2.58
C GLN A 489 -25.01 17.32 3.30
N ILE A 490 -24.60 16.98 4.52
CA ILE A 490 -25.17 15.86 5.26
C ILE A 490 -26.63 16.17 5.64
N ALA A 491 -26.92 17.40 6.04
CA ALA A 491 -28.28 17.85 6.32
C ALA A 491 -29.16 17.78 5.06
N ALA A 492 -28.67 18.28 3.91
CA ALA A 492 -29.37 18.20 2.63
C ALA A 492 -29.67 16.75 2.22
N LEU A 493 -28.67 15.88 2.31
CA LEU A 493 -28.82 14.46 1.98
C LEU A 493 -29.83 13.76 2.91
N SER A 494 -29.80 14.09 4.21
CA SER A 494 -30.79 13.58 5.16
C SER A 494 -32.20 14.06 4.84
N GLN A 495 -32.37 15.35 4.53
CA GLN A 495 -33.68 15.91 4.20
C GLN A 495 -34.23 15.34 2.89
N ALA A 496 -33.36 15.07 1.92
CA ALA A 496 -33.71 14.44 0.65
C ALA A 496 -33.97 12.93 0.74
N GLY A 497 -33.80 12.31 1.92
CA GLY A 497 -34.09 10.89 2.15
C GLY A 497 -33.00 9.92 1.69
N TYR A 498 -31.76 10.38 1.50
CA TYR A 498 -30.66 9.50 1.08
C TYR A 498 -30.18 8.56 2.18
N PHE A 499 -30.43 8.87 3.46
CA PHE A 499 -30.02 8.04 4.59
C PHE A 499 -31.17 7.16 5.10
N ASN A 500 -30.82 5.98 5.62
CA ASN A 500 -31.77 5.05 6.22
C ASN A 500 -32.44 5.60 7.50
N THR A 501 -31.85 6.61 8.10
CA THR A 501 -32.35 7.33 9.28
C THR A 501 -32.07 8.81 9.12
N ASN A 502 -32.94 9.67 9.66
CA ASN A 502 -32.66 11.09 9.74
C ASN A 502 -31.38 11.33 10.55
N VAL A 503 -30.45 12.10 9.97
CA VAL A 503 -29.20 12.47 10.63
C VAL A 503 -29.45 13.69 11.49
N THR A 504 -29.19 13.54 12.79
CA THR A 504 -29.27 14.61 13.79
C THR A 504 -27.86 14.96 14.30
N GLY A 505 -27.72 16.07 15.04
CA GLY A 505 -26.43 16.42 15.61
C GLY A 505 -25.46 17.00 14.58
N ILE A 506 -25.95 17.65 13.51
CA ILE A 506 -25.11 18.12 12.39
C ILE A 506 -23.99 19.04 12.90
N HIS A 507 -24.29 19.91 13.87
CA HIS A 507 -23.30 20.85 14.44
C HIS A 507 -22.32 20.19 15.41
N THR A 508 -22.39 18.88 15.60
CA THR A 508 -21.47 18.11 16.45
C THR A 508 -20.63 17.13 15.64
N LEU A 509 -20.88 17.04 14.33
CA LEU A 509 -20.12 16.21 13.43
C LEU A 509 -18.72 16.80 13.23
N ARG A 510 -17.72 15.93 13.16
CA ARG A 510 -16.34 16.30 12.85
C ARG A 510 -16.22 16.68 11.38
N ALA A 511 -15.36 17.65 11.07
CA ALA A 511 -14.92 17.97 9.72
C ALA A 511 -13.40 17.80 9.59
N MET A 512 -12.92 17.41 8.41
CA MET A 512 -11.51 17.51 8.05
C MET A 512 -11.15 18.97 7.75
N ALA A 513 -9.89 19.32 7.99
CA ALA A 513 -9.39 20.67 7.74
C ALA A 513 -8.42 20.70 6.55
N HIS A 514 -8.70 21.58 5.59
CA HIS A 514 -7.80 21.83 4.47
C HIS A 514 -6.45 22.42 4.94
N ALA A 515 -5.38 22.12 4.22
CA ALA A 515 -4.02 22.57 4.55
C ALA A 515 -3.89 24.10 4.73
N THR A 516 -4.73 24.87 4.03
CA THR A 516 -4.73 26.34 4.05
C THR A 516 -5.61 26.95 5.16
N ASN A 517 -6.35 26.16 5.95
CA ASN A 517 -7.19 26.71 7.02
C ASN A 517 -6.35 27.14 8.23
N SER A 518 -5.98 28.42 8.28
CA SER A 518 -5.10 28.98 9.31
C SER A 518 -5.72 29.06 10.72
N GLN A 519 -7.03 28.81 10.87
CA GLN A 519 -7.69 28.79 12.17
C GLN A 519 -7.54 27.44 12.89
N VAL A 520 -7.18 26.39 12.14
CA VAL A 520 -7.04 25.03 12.63
C VAL A 520 -5.57 24.71 12.90
N SER A 521 -5.31 23.97 13.98
CA SER A 521 -3.98 23.54 14.37
C SER A 521 -3.24 22.86 13.21
N LEU A 522 -1.91 23.03 13.19
CA LEU A 522 -1.07 22.45 12.16
C LEU A 522 -1.13 20.93 12.18
N GLU A 523 -1.06 20.31 13.36
CA GLU A 523 -1.25 18.87 13.54
C GLU A 523 -2.57 18.37 12.93
N TYR A 524 -3.71 18.97 13.25
CA TYR A 524 -5.00 18.46 12.75
C TYR A 524 -5.17 18.64 11.24
N ARG A 525 -4.55 19.68 10.65
CA ARG A 525 -4.42 19.80 9.18
C ARG A 525 -3.58 18.68 8.57
N VAL A 526 -2.46 18.31 9.20
CA VAL A 526 -1.66 17.15 8.77
C VAL A 526 -2.46 15.86 8.90
N ARG A 527 -3.13 15.62 10.04
CA ARG A 527 -3.98 14.44 10.25
C ARG A 527 -5.09 14.36 9.20
N SER A 528 -5.69 15.49 8.84
CA SER A 528 -6.69 15.58 7.76
C SER A 528 -6.12 15.25 6.38
N TYR A 529 -4.91 15.72 6.06
CA TYR A 529 -4.19 15.36 4.83
C TYR A 529 -3.91 13.85 4.76
N LEU A 530 -3.37 13.27 5.84
CA LEU A 530 -3.07 11.83 5.92
C LEU A 530 -4.36 10.99 5.81
N ALA A 531 -5.44 11.42 6.45
CA ALA A 531 -6.73 10.75 6.36
C ALA A 531 -7.33 10.82 4.95
N ALA A 532 -7.09 11.89 4.19
CA ALA A 532 -7.59 12.01 2.81
C ALA A 532 -6.72 11.28 1.77
N ASN A 533 -5.42 11.14 2.03
CA ASN A 533 -4.43 10.69 1.03
C ASN A 533 -3.73 9.37 1.35
N CYS A 534 -3.78 8.88 2.60
CA CYS A 534 -3.02 7.71 3.03
C CYS A 534 -3.89 6.60 3.63
N VAL A 535 -5.04 6.93 4.25
CA VAL A 535 -5.85 5.97 5.03
C VAL A 535 -6.32 4.76 4.25
N GLN A 536 -6.54 4.89 2.94
CA GLN A 536 -6.96 3.78 2.09
C GLN A 536 -5.97 2.60 2.12
N CYS A 537 -4.68 2.87 2.39
CA CYS A 537 -3.64 1.86 2.54
C CYS A 537 -3.08 1.76 3.96
N HIS A 538 -2.93 2.89 4.67
CA HIS A 538 -2.33 2.99 6.01
C HIS A 538 -3.39 3.00 7.11
N GLN A 539 -3.97 1.83 7.36
CA GLN A 539 -4.91 1.57 8.45
C GLN A 539 -4.86 0.07 8.80
N PRO A 540 -5.44 -0.36 9.94
CA PRO A 540 -5.53 -1.79 10.25
C PRO A 540 -6.19 -2.58 9.12
N SER A 541 -5.55 -3.68 8.69
CA SER A 541 -5.97 -4.50 7.53
C SER A 541 -5.94 -3.75 6.18
N GLY A 542 -5.26 -2.60 6.10
CA GLY A 542 -4.99 -1.89 4.85
C GLY A 542 -3.89 -2.57 4.04
N ALA A 543 -3.77 -2.17 2.76
CA ALA A 543 -2.84 -2.80 1.82
C ALA A 543 -1.36 -2.42 2.05
N ALA A 544 -1.07 -1.35 2.81
CA ALA A 544 0.32 -0.94 3.04
C ALA A 544 0.99 -1.82 4.10
N GLN A 545 2.24 -2.21 3.82
CA GLN A 545 3.15 -2.73 4.83
C GLN A 545 3.71 -1.56 5.65
N ALA A 546 2.97 -1.11 6.66
CA ALA A 546 3.42 -0.09 7.59
C ALA A 546 2.86 -0.31 9.00
N LEU A 547 3.55 0.23 10.01
CA LEU A 547 3.20 0.08 11.44
C LEU A 547 2.55 1.35 12.02
N TRP A 548 1.84 2.11 11.18
CA TRP A 548 1.17 3.36 11.57
C TRP A 548 -0.22 3.48 10.95
N ASP A 549 -1.07 4.31 11.56
CA ASP A 549 -2.50 4.44 11.25
C ASP A 549 -2.89 5.88 10.89
N ALA A 550 -3.42 6.06 9.68
CA ALA A 550 -3.85 7.35 9.15
C ALA A 550 -5.32 7.69 9.43
N ARG A 551 -6.08 6.81 10.11
CA ARG A 551 -7.49 7.10 10.46
C ARG A 551 -7.56 8.33 11.36
N LEU A 552 -8.49 9.23 11.03
CA LEU A 552 -8.68 10.51 11.73
C LEU A 552 -9.05 10.37 13.22
N LEU A 553 -9.62 9.23 13.63
CA LEU A 553 -10.04 8.98 15.02
C LEU A 553 -8.95 8.28 15.85
N THR A 554 -7.94 7.70 15.22
CA THR A 554 -6.80 7.16 15.95
C THR A 554 -5.98 8.35 16.41
N THR A 555 -5.76 8.49 17.71
CA THR A 555 -5.04 9.67 18.21
C THR A 555 -3.59 9.67 17.74
N THR A 556 -2.96 10.83 17.60
CA THR A 556 -1.54 10.93 17.20
C THR A 556 -0.63 10.04 18.06
N ALA A 557 -0.89 9.96 19.37
CA ALA A 557 -0.14 9.11 20.29
C ALA A 557 -0.30 7.60 19.99
N SER A 558 -1.47 7.19 19.49
CA SER A 558 -1.78 5.79 19.15
C SER A 558 -1.49 5.44 17.70
N ALA A 559 -1.29 6.44 16.84
CA ALA A 559 -1.17 6.28 15.40
C ALA A 559 0.19 5.72 14.95
N GLY A 560 1.19 5.65 15.83
CA GLY A 560 2.54 5.21 15.46
C GLY A 560 3.25 6.16 14.48
N LEU A 561 2.84 7.43 14.41
CA LEU A 561 3.43 8.42 13.51
C LEU A 561 4.76 8.96 14.01
N ILE A 562 4.83 9.28 15.31
CA ILE A 562 5.98 9.96 15.91
C ILE A 562 6.93 8.91 16.48
N ASN A 563 8.18 8.91 16.04
CA ASN A 563 9.19 7.90 16.37
C ASN A 563 8.71 6.45 16.09
N GLY A 564 7.74 6.31 15.18
CA GLY A 564 7.18 5.01 14.81
C GLY A 564 8.20 4.13 14.10
N PRO A 565 8.18 2.81 14.35
CA PRO A 565 9.06 1.87 13.67
C PRO A 565 8.72 1.77 12.18
N LEU A 566 9.74 1.49 11.37
CA LEU A 566 9.62 1.22 9.94
C LEU A 566 9.76 -0.28 9.68
N ILE A 567 9.05 -0.79 8.68
CA ILE A 567 9.25 -2.18 8.19
C ILE A 567 10.55 -2.28 7.38
N SER A 568 10.92 -1.23 6.66
CA SER A 568 12.19 -1.12 5.96
C SER A 568 12.75 0.29 6.14
N SER A 569 13.93 0.37 6.76
CA SER A 569 14.62 1.63 7.03
C SER A 569 15.79 1.92 6.08
N GLY A 570 16.00 1.08 5.06
CA GLY A 570 17.15 1.18 4.16
C GLY A 570 18.49 1.08 4.90
N GLY A 571 18.55 0.25 5.95
CA GLY A 571 19.75 0.04 6.77
C GLY A 571 20.01 1.10 7.84
N SER A 572 19.20 2.17 7.95
CA SER A 572 19.39 3.19 8.97
C SER A 572 18.60 2.90 10.25
N THR A 573 19.24 3.00 11.42
CA THR A 573 18.57 2.87 12.72
C THR A 573 18.00 4.19 13.24
N ASN A 574 18.37 5.31 12.62
CA ASN A 574 18.03 6.66 13.08
C ASN A 574 16.80 7.25 12.36
N VAL A 575 16.12 6.47 11.52
CA VAL A 575 14.99 6.93 10.71
C VAL A 575 13.70 6.30 11.23
N HIS A 576 12.70 7.14 11.45
CA HIS A 576 11.36 6.76 11.91
C HIS A 576 10.30 7.17 10.89
N VAL A 577 9.03 6.81 11.13
CA VAL A 577 7.90 7.30 10.34
C VAL A 577 7.96 8.84 10.24
N LEU A 578 8.00 9.52 11.38
CA LEU A 578 8.38 10.91 11.54
C LEU A 578 9.28 11.08 12.77
N THR A 579 10.38 11.81 12.62
CA THR A 579 11.32 12.12 13.69
C THR A 579 11.19 13.58 14.08
N PRO A 580 10.80 13.91 15.34
CA PRO A 580 10.69 15.29 15.80
C PRO A 580 11.93 16.14 15.48
N GLY A 581 11.72 17.29 14.83
CA GLY A 581 12.78 18.23 14.48
C GLY A 581 13.69 17.81 13.32
N SER A 582 13.51 16.64 12.72
CA SER A 582 14.39 16.14 11.64
C SER A 582 13.61 15.69 10.41
N ILE A 583 13.67 16.52 9.37
CA ILE A 583 13.13 16.16 8.03
C ILE A 583 13.92 15.00 7.43
N THR A 584 15.25 14.99 7.58
CA THR A 584 16.12 13.95 6.99
C THR A 584 15.90 12.57 7.60
N ASN A 585 15.51 12.50 8.87
CA ASN A 585 15.24 11.24 9.58
C ASN A 585 13.74 10.88 9.59
N SER A 586 12.92 11.54 8.76
CA SER A 586 11.48 11.31 8.66
C SER A 586 11.12 10.60 7.36
N MET A 587 10.92 9.29 7.40
CA MET A 587 10.69 8.48 6.20
C MET A 587 9.41 8.88 5.46
N LEU A 588 8.33 9.26 6.17
CA LEU A 588 7.11 9.72 5.52
C LEU A 588 7.40 10.92 4.61
N LEU A 589 8.19 11.90 5.09
CA LEU A 589 8.61 13.07 4.30
C LEU A 589 9.48 12.68 3.12
N THR A 590 10.46 11.79 3.33
CA THR A 590 11.28 11.25 2.24
C THR A 590 10.41 10.66 1.13
N ARG A 591 9.47 9.77 1.48
CA ARG A 591 8.63 9.04 0.53
C ARG A 591 7.67 9.96 -0.25
N ILE A 592 7.06 10.95 0.40
CA ILE A 592 6.18 11.91 -0.31
C ILE A 592 6.95 12.95 -1.12
N SER A 593 8.26 13.11 -0.86
CA SER A 593 9.16 14.02 -1.58
C SER A 593 9.95 13.35 -2.70
N THR A 594 9.76 12.05 -2.92
CA THR A 594 10.38 11.27 -3.99
C THR A 594 9.35 10.92 -5.04
N ARG A 595 9.69 11.07 -6.32
CA ARG A 595 8.92 10.50 -7.44
C ARG A 595 9.72 9.35 -8.06
N GLY A 596 9.01 8.33 -8.55
CA GLY A 596 9.63 7.09 -9.04
C GLY A 596 9.93 6.11 -7.91
N LEU A 597 11.16 5.62 -7.82
CA LEU A 597 11.54 4.59 -6.84
C LEU A 597 11.13 4.97 -5.41
N GLY A 598 10.38 4.08 -4.77
CA GLY A 598 10.07 4.24 -3.35
C GLY A 598 9.16 5.41 -3.04
N GLN A 599 8.50 6.00 -4.03
CA GLN A 599 7.60 7.11 -3.84
C GLN A 599 6.34 6.76 -3.05
N MET A 600 5.73 7.77 -2.43
CA MET A 600 4.35 7.72 -1.96
C MET A 600 3.54 8.91 -2.52
N PRO A 601 2.26 8.71 -2.92
CA PRO A 601 1.61 7.41 -3.12
C PRO A 601 2.30 6.59 -4.24
N PRO A 602 2.16 5.25 -4.26
CA PRO A 602 2.90 4.36 -5.17
C PRO A 602 2.32 4.32 -6.59
N LEU A 603 1.14 4.93 -6.80
CA LEU A 603 0.38 4.87 -8.04
C LEU A 603 -0.26 6.22 -8.38
N ALA A 604 -0.52 6.45 -9.67
CA ALA A 604 -1.29 7.57 -10.21
C ALA A 604 -0.81 8.99 -9.81
N THR A 605 0.50 9.18 -9.64
CA THR A 605 1.12 10.50 -9.48
C THR A 605 2.48 10.57 -10.17
N SER A 606 2.74 11.67 -10.87
CA SER A 606 4.03 12.01 -11.48
C SER A 606 4.57 13.34 -10.96
N VAL A 607 3.86 14.04 -10.06
CA VAL A 607 4.22 15.38 -9.57
C VAL A 607 4.25 15.38 -8.04
N LEU A 608 5.18 16.13 -7.46
CA LEU A 608 5.25 16.31 -6.01
C LEU A 608 4.09 17.19 -5.52
N ASP A 609 3.42 16.76 -4.45
CA ASP A 609 2.50 17.61 -3.70
C ASP A 609 3.31 18.54 -2.77
N THR A 610 3.75 19.67 -3.31
CA THR A 610 4.57 20.62 -2.57
C THR A 610 3.84 21.22 -1.37
N GLN A 611 2.51 21.39 -1.44
CA GLN A 611 1.72 21.88 -0.33
C GLN A 611 1.71 20.88 0.83
N ALA A 612 1.51 19.59 0.54
CA ALA A 612 1.59 18.55 1.55
C ALA A 612 3.00 18.41 2.14
N ILE A 613 4.04 18.45 1.31
CA ILE A 613 5.44 18.40 1.77
C ILE A 613 5.71 19.56 2.73
N THR A 614 5.30 20.79 2.39
CA THR A 614 5.44 21.95 3.28
C THR A 614 4.64 21.79 4.57
N LEU A 615 3.39 21.33 4.48
CA LEU A 615 2.52 21.15 5.65
C LEU A 615 3.11 20.15 6.65
N VAL A 616 3.53 18.97 6.18
CA VAL A 616 4.12 17.93 7.03
C VAL A 616 5.50 18.37 7.54
N SER A 617 6.31 19.03 6.70
CA SER A 617 7.62 19.56 7.13
C SER A 617 7.47 20.55 8.27
N ALA A 618 6.50 21.48 8.17
CA ALA A 618 6.23 22.44 9.23
C ALA A 618 5.82 21.75 10.52
N TRP A 619 5.00 20.69 10.47
CA TRP A 619 4.64 19.95 11.68
C TRP A 619 5.85 19.29 12.33
N VAL A 620 6.71 18.67 11.51
CA VAL A 620 7.97 18.03 11.96
C VAL A 620 8.93 19.03 12.61
N THR A 621 9.07 20.23 12.05
CA THR A 621 10.05 21.21 12.54
C THR A 621 9.51 22.13 13.63
N ASN A 622 8.22 22.42 13.65
CA ASN A 622 7.65 23.45 14.53
C ASN A 622 6.95 22.83 15.75
N ASP A 623 6.06 21.87 15.55
CA ASP A 623 5.20 21.34 16.61
C ASP A 623 5.81 20.11 17.28
N LEU A 624 6.29 19.15 16.48
CA LEU A 624 6.79 17.86 16.99
C LEU A 624 7.95 17.97 18.00
N PRO A 625 8.90 18.92 17.93
CA PRO A 625 9.94 19.06 18.95
C PRO A 625 9.40 19.34 20.36
N SER A 626 8.20 19.93 20.44
CA SER A 626 7.50 20.22 21.70
C SER A 626 6.42 19.20 22.04
N TRP A 627 6.16 18.25 21.14
CA TRP A 627 5.13 17.23 21.35
C TRP A 627 5.55 16.26 22.46
N GLN A 628 4.62 15.95 23.35
CA GLN A 628 4.84 15.06 24.48
C GLN A 628 3.72 14.03 24.53
N SER A 629 4.05 12.74 24.56
CA SER A 629 3.09 11.67 24.87
C SER A 629 2.64 11.76 26.33
N PHE A 630 1.48 11.16 26.66
CA PHE A 630 1.05 11.07 28.05
C PHE A 630 2.12 10.39 28.94
N ALA A 631 2.78 9.34 28.45
CA ALA A 631 3.85 8.67 29.18
C ALA A 631 5.04 9.60 29.47
N ASN A 632 5.47 10.42 28.50
CA ASN A 632 6.54 11.39 28.71
C ASN A 632 6.10 12.51 29.66
N TRP A 633 4.83 12.92 29.61
CA TRP A 633 4.25 13.87 30.55
C TRP A 633 4.21 13.31 31.96
N GLN A 634 3.84 12.03 32.14
CA GLN A 634 3.89 11.36 33.45
C GLN A 634 5.30 11.35 34.03
N ILE A 635 6.31 11.04 33.22
CA ILE A 635 7.72 11.09 33.66
C ILE A 635 8.10 12.52 34.07
N ALA A 636 7.68 13.53 33.32
CA ALA A 636 7.98 14.92 33.64
C ALA A 636 7.31 15.40 34.95
N GLN A 637 6.07 14.97 35.22
CA GLN A 637 5.30 15.40 36.39
C GLN A 637 5.57 14.55 37.64
N PHE A 638 5.88 13.26 37.48
CA PHE A 638 5.95 12.29 38.59
C PHE A 638 7.27 11.52 38.65
N GLY A 639 8.18 11.71 37.69
CA GLY A 639 9.49 11.04 37.62
C GLY A 639 9.49 9.65 36.97
N SER A 640 8.34 8.97 36.87
CA SER A 640 8.20 7.71 36.15
C SER A 640 6.76 7.46 35.67
N THR A 641 6.56 6.51 34.76
CA THR A 641 5.22 6.09 34.29
C THR A 641 4.47 5.17 35.27
N ASN A 642 5.14 4.71 36.33
CA ASN A 642 4.62 3.79 37.33
C ASN A 642 4.64 4.37 38.76
N ALA A 643 4.88 5.67 38.90
CA ALA A 643 4.82 6.35 40.19
C ALA A 643 3.41 6.21 40.80
N PRO A 644 3.27 6.11 42.14
CA PRO A 644 1.97 6.09 42.79
C PRO A 644 1.10 7.27 42.35
N ASN A 645 -0.19 7.02 42.11
CA ASN A 645 -1.17 8.00 41.65
C ASN A 645 -0.86 8.72 40.32
N SER A 646 0.15 8.31 39.55
CA SER A 646 0.49 8.93 38.26
C SER A 646 -0.36 8.45 37.08
N GLY A 647 -1.15 7.38 37.26
CA GLY A 647 -1.89 6.74 36.18
C GLY A 647 -2.96 7.64 35.55
N ALA A 648 -3.33 7.38 34.29
CA ALA A 648 -4.28 8.17 33.51
C ALA A 648 -5.64 8.42 34.20
N THR A 649 -6.11 7.47 35.01
CA THR A 649 -7.40 7.54 35.71
C THR A 649 -7.32 8.02 37.15
N GLN A 650 -6.10 8.27 37.64
CA GLN A 650 -5.84 8.76 38.99
C GLN A 650 -5.94 10.27 39.04
N ASP A 651 -6.08 10.80 40.24
CA ASP A 651 -6.19 12.21 40.59
C ASP A 651 -5.20 12.43 41.73
N ALA A 652 -4.05 13.02 41.41
CA ALA A 652 -2.89 13.02 42.31
C ALA A 652 -2.98 14.10 43.39
N ASP A 653 -3.60 15.23 43.10
CA ASP A 653 -3.77 16.35 44.03
C ASP A 653 -5.18 16.44 44.63
N LEU A 654 -6.11 15.58 44.21
CA LEU A 654 -7.47 15.43 44.72
C LEU A 654 -8.37 16.64 44.40
N ASP A 655 -8.12 17.32 43.29
CA ASP A 655 -8.94 18.43 42.81
C ASP A 655 -10.16 17.97 41.97
N GLY A 656 -10.25 16.67 41.67
CA GLY A 656 -11.31 16.04 40.89
C GLY A 656 -10.97 15.86 39.41
N ALA A 657 -9.85 16.41 38.91
CA ALA A 657 -9.35 16.20 37.57
C ALA A 657 -8.44 14.96 37.52
N LYS A 658 -8.71 14.08 36.57
CA LYS A 658 -7.82 12.94 36.34
C LYS A 658 -6.58 13.39 35.59
N ASN A 659 -5.43 12.79 35.89
CA ASN A 659 -4.15 13.10 35.25
C ASN A 659 -4.19 13.15 33.71
N TYR A 660 -4.98 12.28 33.06
CA TYR A 660 -5.10 12.33 31.60
C TYR A 660 -5.92 13.53 31.10
N LEU A 661 -6.94 13.95 31.84
CA LEU A 661 -7.64 15.20 31.55
C LEU A 661 -6.69 16.38 31.72
N GLU A 662 -5.90 16.39 32.79
CA GLU A 662 -4.93 17.44 33.07
C GLU A 662 -3.85 17.55 32.00
N TYR A 663 -3.34 16.42 31.52
CA TYR A 663 -2.47 16.36 30.35
C TYR A 663 -3.12 16.99 29.12
N LEU A 664 -4.41 16.73 28.88
CA LEU A 664 -5.12 17.28 27.73
C LEU A 664 -5.41 18.78 27.88
N THR A 665 -5.66 19.27 29.10
CA THR A 665 -6.01 20.66 29.39
C THR A 665 -4.82 21.54 29.74
N GLY A 666 -3.65 20.95 29.99
CA GLY A 666 -2.42 21.65 30.36
C GLY A 666 -2.40 22.15 31.80
N THR A 667 -3.07 21.44 32.72
CA THR A 667 -3.08 21.76 34.15
C THR A 667 -1.99 20.99 34.90
N ASN A 668 -1.69 21.41 36.14
CA ASN A 668 -0.61 20.84 36.94
C ASN A 668 -1.18 19.79 37.93
N PRO A 669 -0.83 18.51 37.77
CA PRO A 669 -1.39 17.41 38.57
C PRO A 669 -0.90 17.36 40.02
N ASN A 670 -0.03 18.28 40.40
CA ASN A 670 0.53 18.39 41.74
C ASN A 670 0.04 19.66 42.44
N SER A 671 -1.00 20.34 41.92
CA SER A 671 -1.45 21.62 42.44
C SER A 671 -2.96 21.79 42.32
N THR A 672 -3.64 21.69 43.46
CA THR A 672 -5.10 21.91 43.60
C THR A 672 -5.60 23.29 43.16
N ASN A 673 -4.70 24.25 42.87
CA ASN A 673 -5.03 25.56 42.34
C ASN A 673 -4.97 25.61 40.79
N SER A 674 -4.54 24.53 40.14
CA SER A 674 -4.39 24.41 38.70
C SER A 674 -5.41 23.43 38.16
N PHE A 675 -6.63 23.89 37.94
CA PHE A 675 -7.71 23.07 37.41
C PHE A 675 -8.32 23.67 36.16
N TRP A 676 -8.93 22.82 35.33
CA TRP A 676 -9.63 23.25 34.14
C TRP A 676 -11.03 23.80 34.51
N SER A 677 -11.16 25.13 34.51
CA SER A 677 -12.39 25.80 34.94
C SER A 677 -13.45 25.86 33.84
N ILE A 678 -14.64 25.32 34.12
CA ILE A 678 -15.82 25.42 33.27
C ILE A 678 -16.85 26.29 34.00
N ALA A 679 -17.26 27.40 33.39
CA ALA A 679 -18.31 28.25 33.91
C ALA A 679 -19.64 27.97 33.18
N VAL A 680 -20.72 27.87 33.95
CA VAL A 680 -22.08 27.78 33.42
C VAL A 680 -22.83 29.01 33.88
N GLN A 681 -23.29 29.82 32.93
CA GLN A 681 -23.99 31.07 33.22
C GLN A 681 -25.27 31.18 32.40
N ARG A 682 -26.24 31.95 32.90
CA ARG A 682 -27.49 32.21 32.18
C ARG A 682 -27.41 33.51 31.42
N ALA A 683 -27.80 33.49 30.14
CA ALA A 683 -27.87 34.66 29.26
C ALA A 683 -29.25 34.71 28.61
N GLY A 684 -30.20 35.40 29.24
CA GLY A 684 -31.61 35.40 28.83
C GLY A 684 -32.22 34.00 28.87
N ASN A 685 -32.72 33.52 27.73
CA ASN A 685 -33.31 32.18 27.59
C ASN A 685 -32.27 31.09 27.22
N ALA A 686 -30.97 31.41 27.26
CA ALA A 686 -29.90 30.48 26.97
C ALA A 686 -29.05 30.18 28.22
N VAL A 687 -28.51 28.97 28.27
CA VAL A 687 -27.44 28.58 29.19
C VAL A 687 -26.13 28.58 28.40
N GLN A 688 -25.17 29.36 28.86
CA GLN A 688 -23.84 29.46 28.26
C GLN A 688 -22.85 28.62 29.05
N ILE A 689 -22.17 27.73 28.34
CA ILE A 689 -21.08 26.91 28.85
C ILE A 689 -19.80 27.54 28.33
N VAL A 690 -19.02 28.12 29.24
CA VAL A 690 -17.81 28.90 28.96
C VAL A 690 -16.61 28.15 29.51
N TYR A 691 -15.61 27.86 28.67
CA TYR A 691 -14.41 27.14 29.09
C TYR A 691 -13.18 27.60 28.30
N PRO A 692 -11.97 27.52 28.89
CA PRO A 692 -10.74 27.70 28.15
C PRO A 692 -10.52 26.49 27.25
N GLN A 693 -10.38 26.73 25.96
CA GLN A 693 -10.00 25.73 24.97
C GLN A 693 -8.50 25.87 24.72
N SER A 694 -7.76 24.81 25.05
CA SER A 694 -6.33 24.71 24.74
C SER A 694 -6.11 24.52 23.24
N ALA A 695 -5.02 25.09 22.73
CA ALA A 695 -4.59 24.91 21.35
C ALA A 695 -4.45 23.41 21.01
N ASN A 696 -4.75 23.05 19.77
CA ASN A 696 -4.63 21.68 19.27
C ASN A 696 -5.44 20.62 20.07
N ARG A 697 -6.51 21.07 20.74
CA ARG A 697 -7.51 20.22 21.39
C ARG A 697 -8.89 20.64 20.90
N ALA A 698 -9.75 19.65 20.71
CA ALA A 698 -11.15 19.89 20.36
C ALA A 698 -12.05 19.56 21.56
N PHE A 699 -13.21 20.19 21.60
CA PHE A 699 -14.14 20.10 22.71
C PHE A 699 -15.57 19.90 22.19
N GLU A 700 -16.38 19.13 22.92
CA GLU A 700 -17.82 18.94 22.63
C GLU A 700 -18.60 19.03 23.94
N VAL A 701 -19.55 19.97 24.00
CA VAL A 701 -20.48 20.11 25.12
C VAL A 701 -21.63 19.12 24.96
N GLN A 702 -21.92 18.43 26.05
CA GLN A 702 -23.04 17.50 26.15
C GLN A 702 -23.96 17.91 27.28
N SER A 703 -25.25 17.58 27.15
CA SER A 703 -26.22 17.73 28.23
C SER A 703 -26.91 16.40 28.56
N ALA A 704 -27.41 16.32 29.80
CA ALA A 704 -28.23 15.22 30.29
C ALA A 704 -29.26 15.73 31.30
N SER A 705 -30.38 15.02 31.43
CA SER A 705 -31.35 15.24 32.52
C SER A 705 -30.90 14.65 33.85
N SER A 706 -29.91 13.74 33.83
CA SER A 706 -29.31 13.11 35.01
C SER A 706 -27.84 12.84 34.78
N PRO A 707 -26.94 13.13 35.75
CA PRO A 707 -25.51 12.93 35.58
C PRO A 707 -25.09 11.47 35.77
N PHE A 708 -25.95 10.63 36.35
CA PHE A 708 -25.61 9.27 36.79
C PHE A 708 -25.76 8.18 35.72
N SER A 709 -26.29 8.52 34.54
CA SER A 709 -26.44 7.59 33.42
C SER A 709 -25.59 8.02 32.25
N SER A 710 -24.60 7.20 31.87
CA SER A 710 -23.74 7.49 30.72
C SER A 710 -24.53 7.60 29.40
N ALA A 711 -25.61 6.82 29.26
CA ALA A 711 -26.50 6.82 28.09
C ALA A 711 -27.41 8.07 28.01
N ALA A 712 -27.57 8.81 29.11
CA ALA A 712 -28.40 10.02 29.14
C ALA A 712 -27.70 11.24 28.53
N TRP A 713 -26.39 11.19 28.31
CA TRP A 713 -25.61 12.30 27.78
C TRP A 713 -25.71 12.37 26.25
N GLN A 714 -26.10 13.54 25.75
CA GLN A 714 -26.22 13.82 24.32
C GLN A 714 -25.44 15.09 23.98
N ALA A 715 -24.76 15.11 22.84
CA ALA A 715 -24.10 16.30 22.35
C ALA A 715 -25.15 17.40 22.04
N LEU A 716 -24.86 18.64 22.41
CA LEU A 716 -25.72 19.77 22.08
C LEU A 716 -25.63 20.06 20.58
N ASP A 717 -26.71 19.88 19.84
CA ASP A 717 -26.77 20.17 18.40
C ASP A 717 -26.96 21.67 18.15
N VAL A 718 -25.91 22.45 18.45
CA VAL A 718 -25.88 23.91 18.28
C VAL A 718 -24.59 24.33 17.59
N SER A 719 -24.65 25.40 16.80
CA SER A 719 -23.48 25.96 16.12
C SER A 719 -22.33 26.27 17.09
N GLY A 720 -21.10 25.92 16.71
CA GLY A 720 -19.90 26.13 17.54
C GLY A 720 -19.64 25.01 18.54
N ASN A 721 -20.41 23.93 18.53
CA ASN A 721 -20.20 22.74 19.36
C ASN A 721 -19.54 21.58 18.59
N GLU A 722 -19.06 21.82 17.38
CA GLU A 722 -18.31 20.86 16.59
C GLU A 722 -16.91 20.64 17.18
N PRO A 723 -16.34 19.41 17.10
CA PRO A 723 -14.95 19.18 17.48
C PRO A 723 -13.97 20.00 16.61
N PHE A 724 -13.58 21.18 17.09
CA PHE A 724 -12.70 22.12 16.41
C PHE A 724 -11.32 22.20 17.09
N PHE A 725 -10.24 21.95 16.35
CA PHE A 725 -8.86 21.98 16.86
C PHE A 725 -8.24 23.35 16.62
N ALA A 726 -8.41 24.27 17.56
CA ALA A 726 -7.94 25.65 17.42
C ALA A 726 -6.40 25.75 17.33
N ILE A 727 -5.89 26.70 16.55
CA ILE A 727 -4.44 26.97 16.45
C ILE A 727 -3.83 27.58 17.71
N SER A 728 -4.63 28.28 18.52
CA SER A 728 -4.18 28.94 19.75
C SER A 728 -5.20 28.76 20.87
N ASN A 729 -4.74 28.97 22.11
CA ASN A 729 -5.61 28.98 23.29
C ASN A 729 -6.68 30.07 23.12
N ARG A 730 -7.92 29.74 23.48
CA ARG A 730 -9.05 30.67 23.39
C ARG A 730 -10.08 30.40 24.47
N ILE A 731 -10.95 31.36 24.74
CA ILE A 731 -12.19 31.10 25.48
C ILE A 731 -13.27 30.71 24.48
N THR A 732 -13.98 29.63 24.77
CA THR A 732 -15.07 29.11 23.95
C THR A 732 -16.38 29.20 24.72
N VAL A 733 -17.45 29.57 24.02
CA VAL A 733 -18.80 29.72 24.57
C VAL A 733 -19.75 28.90 23.71
N VAL A 734 -20.38 27.90 24.31
CA VAL A 734 -21.47 27.13 23.67
C VAL A 734 -22.78 27.50 24.36
N SER A 735 -23.81 27.82 23.57
CA SER A 735 -25.09 28.30 24.08
C SER A 735 -26.18 27.26 23.84
N ASP A 736 -26.71 26.67 24.92
CA ASP A 736 -27.91 25.82 24.89
C ASP A 736 -29.17 26.68 25.05
N SER A 737 -30.12 26.56 24.13
CA SER A 737 -31.40 27.25 24.25
C SER A 737 -32.30 26.50 25.24
N ASP A 738 -32.65 27.13 26.36
CA ASP A 738 -33.46 26.54 27.43
C ASP A 738 -34.57 27.52 27.88
N SER A 739 -35.51 27.75 26.98
CA SER A 739 -36.69 28.60 27.20
C SER A 739 -37.62 28.05 28.29
N ALA A 740 -37.61 26.73 28.51
CA ALA A 740 -38.43 26.04 29.50
C ALA A 740 -37.82 26.01 30.92
N GLN A 741 -36.61 26.55 31.10
CA GLN A 741 -35.89 26.55 32.38
C GLN A 741 -35.75 25.15 33.00
N THR A 742 -35.35 24.19 32.19
CA THR A 742 -35.24 22.79 32.63
C THR A 742 -33.95 22.55 33.40
N ASN A 743 -34.02 21.73 34.45
CA ASN A 743 -32.83 21.28 35.16
C ASN A 743 -32.02 20.34 34.24
N LYS A 744 -30.88 20.82 33.76
CA LYS A 744 -29.93 20.05 32.94
C LYS A 744 -28.56 20.00 33.59
N PHE A 745 -27.85 18.92 33.34
CA PHE A 745 -26.43 18.77 33.66
C PHE A 745 -25.63 18.93 32.37
N TYR A 746 -24.46 19.55 32.47
CA TYR A 746 -23.55 19.75 31.35
C TYR A 746 -22.20 19.11 31.64
N ARG A 747 -21.56 18.59 30.59
CA ARG A 747 -20.16 18.18 30.62
C ARG A 747 -19.50 18.57 29.31
N VAL A 748 -18.19 18.75 29.34
CA VAL A 748 -17.40 19.05 28.14
C VAL A 748 -16.43 17.89 27.91
N ARG A 749 -16.53 17.27 26.74
CA ARG A 749 -15.57 16.24 26.30
C ARG A 749 -14.39 16.91 25.63
N VAL A 750 -13.19 16.36 25.87
CA VAL A 750 -11.95 16.83 25.26
C VAL A 750 -11.44 15.75 24.30
N PHE A 751 -10.97 16.16 23.13
CA PHE A 751 -10.40 15.28 22.12
C PHE A 751 -8.99 15.75 21.77
N GLU A 752 -8.08 14.79 21.61
CA GLU A 752 -6.79 15.01 20.94
C GLU A 752 -6.89 14.67 19.43
N PRO A 753 -5.96 15.21 18.60
CA PRO A 753 -5.95 15.03 17.14
C PRO A 753 -5.64 13.61 16.64
#